data_AF-A0A0F5ISB4-F1
#
_entry.id   AF-A0A0F5ISB4-F1
#
_cell.length_a   1.000
_cell.length_b   1.000
_cell.length_c   1.000
_cell.angle_alpha   90.00
_cell.angle_beta   90.00
_cell.angle_gamma   90.00
#
_symmetry.space_group_name_H-M   'P 1'
#
loop_
_entity.id
_entity.type
_entity.pdbx_description
1 polymer ?
#
loop_
_entity_poly.entity_id
_entity_poly.type
_entity_poly.pdbx_seq_one_letter_code
_entity_poly.pdbx_strand_id
1 'polypeptide(L)'
;MEKNTFISNNPTGSQPVVTDFTAKSNEAQYILLGDTTLEKVDTPDYTGDGNCVVYKHNDNEDKDEKIVVWSQAEYDFLEKQYDKNYTVHPSLWNNGRNNHLNGVFRVHDEMPIFQVRGYDMANISFVYTGKSWLIFDTLMSGECTQVAVDLFNDYLDKKYNNNYAKVGKETIEAVIVSHSHIDHYGGLQTLKDINGGELIIYAPKGFEQHAVSENLYAGVAMGRRASYQYGTGLAACPCGRISIGIGQGQSKGTVGYLRPSFEVDEVFMNSHDHDFKGTKETGRRYLVFGNVRLYFQLTPGTEAPAEMNNYLEFYQDGQLVHRALWMAENCNGTLHNLYTLRGAQVRDAKAWSDFLMQTLSLWPDAEVVFQAHNWPRVNAVNKENAVNGYLFRTAAAYKYLNDQCLLYMNQGFKPDEIAEKVRLPKPLECTPYLRPYYGTLKHNARAVYQRYLGWYDANPVHLDPLPEKERAEKYAALLLQPAENLVKQIEAEYKQGNYRFVADVCYQLLLGKAPNDEFYRDYLANSLQQLGFLAESGIWRNSYLSGAGEVREGTPQQKPSVAPLLNDDGTYKMPLSSMMRNMSNEMLLDYLAIVLDTDKASALGAEALWSQKSKPATTDFYLGITSMTSESSDDTQLFHVSIEYGVLLYRKILDEDISSPVKVILTRENLYSLIANIGNNANIKKIVGGLTGDDRAISLLQQIFCYMVNINRYATFDIMQPCNDRYYQWVEKCAGMLEESYDNISVISFDTAYSLSENDKDCWNSTGCELVDAGIIDDLYFFSETPAEEYEKIGYDETFYKYQYCETLYECYKYLAGNYVPDSGTQFVKFCIDMVEPYVNRFRRKPGERPDGATPKGEGRGAEYYPFDEDDLNTWKKYCLQVFGCMDTNKDIRYIYNENIRFCGNGDTSNKNPGIGQDGEFYGSELLHFLYLCYRFLYDYKHKTIG
;
A
#
# COMPACT_ATOMS: atom_id res chain seq x y z
N MET A 1 -26.96 -11.64 -8.35
CA MET A 1 -26.08 -10.49 -8.65
C MET A 1 -26.55 -9.33 -7.80
N GLU A 2 -26.15 -9.30 -6.53
CA GLU A 2 -26.28 -8.06 -5.76
C GLU A 2 -25.41 -6.98 -6.41
N LYS A 3 -25.86 -5.73 -6.31
CA LYS A 3 -25.10 -4.55 -6.76
C LYS A 3 -23.81 -4.45 -5.93
N ASN A 4 -22.77 -5.17 -6.32
CA ASN A 4 -21.42 -4.76 -6.01
C ASN A 4 -21.28 -3.32 -6.54
N THR A 5 -20.79 -2.44 -5.68
CA THR A 5 -20.46 -1.03 -5.96
C THR A 5 -19.32 -0.95 -6.99
N PHE A 6 -19.59 -1.40 -8.20
CA PHE A 6 -18.78 -1.05 -9.36
C PHE A 6 -18.91 0.45 -9.58
N ILE A 7 -17.79 1.11 -9.82
CA ILE A 7 -17.81 2.48 -10.31
C ILE A 7 -18.57 2.44 -11.62
N SER A 8 -19.67 3.17 -11.75
CA SER A 8 -20.42 3.15 -12.99
C SER A 8 -19.52 3.74 -14.07
N ASN A 9 -19.26 2.94 -15.11
CA ASN A 9 -18.61 3.46 -16.31
C ASN A 9 -19.48 4.53 -17.01
N ASN A 10 -20.71 4.76 -16.51
CA ASN A 10 -21.74 5.58 -17.13
C ASN A 10 -22.87 5.99 -16.14
N PRO A 11 -22.64 6.96 -15.24
CA PRO A 11 -23.64 7.40 -14.26
C PRO A 11 -24.89 8.06 -14.89
N THR A 12 -24.81 8.53 -16.13
CA THR A 12 -25.90 9.25 -16.82
C THR A 12 -26.76 8.36 -17.73
N GLY A 13 -26.43 7.07 -17.88
CA GLY A 13 -27.17 6.16 -18.78
C GLY A 13 -27.01 6.45 -20.27
N SER A 14 -26.13 7.38 -20.66
CA SER A 14 -25.85 7.72 -22.06
C SER A 14 -24.65 6.92 -22.56
N GLN A 15 -24.77 6.10 -23.61
CA GLN A 15 -23.66 5.28 -24.16
C GLN A 15 -22.36 6.10 -24.20
N PRO A 16 -21.22 5.60 -23.65
CA PRO A 16 -19.97 6.34 -23.65
C PRO A 16 -19.58 6.70 -25.10
N VAL A 17 -19.58 7.99 -25.40
CA VAL A 17 -19.42 8.47 -26.77
C VAL A 17 -17.93 8.47 -27.11
N VAL A 18 -17.52 7.55 -27.98
CA VAL A 18 -16.21 7.63 -28.65
C VAL A 18 -16.21 8.89 -29.52
N THR A 19 -15.19 9.72 -29.36
CA THR A 19 -15.02 10.90 -30.20
C THR A 19 -14.55 10.52 -31.61
N ASP A 20 -14.80 11.39 -32.60
CA ASP A 20 -14.29 11.21 -33.97
C ASP A 20 -12.77 11.02 -34.02
N PHE A 21 -12.02 11.73 -33.17
CA PHE A 21 -10.56 11.59 -33.10
C PHE A 21 -10.15 10.21 -32.61
N THR A 22 -10.78 9.72 -31.52
CA THR A 22 -10.48 8.39 -30.97
C THR A 22 -10.85 7.29 -31.97
N ALA A 23 -12.01 7.41 -32.61
CA ALA A 23 -12.46 6.47 -33.64
C ALA A 23 -11.45 6.38 -34.80
N LYS A 24 -11.08 7.52 -35.39
CA LYS A 24 -10.09 7.58 -36.48
C LYS A 24 -8.71 7.06 -36.05
N SER A 25 -8.30 7.35 -34.82
CA SER A 25 -7.01 6.89 -34.30
C SER A 25 -6.97 5.37 -34.14
N ASN A 26 -7.99 4.77 -33.52
CA ASN A 26 -8.09 3.32 -33.36
C ASN A 26 -8.29 2.62 -34.71
N GLU A 27 -9.03 3.22 -35.64
CA GLU A 27 -9.13 2.71 -37.02
C GLU A 27 -7.77 2.72 -37.73
N ALA A 28 -7.00 3.81 -37.63
CA ALA A 28 -5.67 3.89 -38.22
C ALA A 28 -4.71 2.84 -37.63
N GLN A 29 -4.77 2.60 -36.32
CA GLN A 29 -4.00 1.54 -35.67
C GLN A 29 -4.42 0.15 -36.17
N TYR A 30 -5.73 -0.10 -36.31
CA TYR A 30 -6.24 -1.36 -36.85
C TYR A 30 -5.71 -1.62 -38.27
N ILE A 31 -5.71 -0.59 -39.13
CA ILE A 31 -5.16 -0.68 -40.50
C ILE A 31 -3.64 -0.91 -40.48
N LEU A 32 -2.90 -0.19 -39.63
CA LEU A 32 -1.44 -0.27 -39.54
C LEU A 32 -0.97 -1.64 -39.04
N LEU A 33 -1.66 -2.20 -38.04
CA LEU A 33 -1.32 -3.48 -37.43
C LEU A 33 -1.67 -4.65 -38.36
N GLY A 34 -2.71 -4.52 -39.20
CA GLY A 34 -3.20 -5.57 -40.09
C GLY A 34 -3.44 -6.90 -39.36
N ASP A 35 -3.23 -8.04 -40.05
CA ASP A 35 -3.11 -9.37 -39.42
C ASP A 35 -1.73 -9.61 -38.79
N THR A 36 -0.77 -8.69 -38.98
CA THR A 36 0.67 -8.95 -38.75
C THR A 36 1.13 -8.87 -37.29
N THR A 37 0.28 -8.37 -36.38
CA THR A 37 0.58 -8.34 -34.94
C THR A 37 -0.21 -9.37 -34.12
N LEU A 38 -0.98 -10.23 -34.79
CA LEU A 38 -1.69 -11.32 -34.15
C LEU A 38 -0.74 -12.48 -33.92
N GLU A 39 -0.18 -12.58 -32.71
CA GLU A 39 0.41 -13.83 -32.29
C GLU A 39 -0.70 -14.88 -32.20
N LYS A 40 -0.60 -15.93 -33.02
CA LYS A 40 -1.52 -17.05 -32.97
C LYS A 40 -1.15 -17.90 -31.75
N VAL A 41 -2.07 -18.00 -30.81
CA VAL A 41 -1.92 -18.79 -29.59
C VAL A 41 -2.72 -20.09 -29.76
N ASP A 42 -2.16 -21.19 -29.29
CA ASP A 42 -2.84 -22.48 -29.33
C ASP A 42 -4.09 -22.46 -28.44
N THR A 43 -5.10 -23.21 -28.86
CA THR A 43 -6.31 -23.45 -28.06
C THR A 43 -6.00 -24.41 -26.92
N PRO A 44 -6.72 -24.34 -25.79
CA PRO A 44 -6.55 -25.27 -24.68
C PRO A 44 -6.82 -26.71 -25.12
N ASP A 45 -6.05 -27.65 -24.56
CA ASP A 45 -6.32 -29.08 -24.73
C ASP A 45 -7.58 -29.50 -23.97
N TYR A 46 -7.89 -28.78 -22.89
CA TYR A 46 -9.01 -29.08 -22.02
C TYR A 46 -9.48 -27.86 -21.22
N THR A 47 -10.78 -27.63 -21.19
CA THR A 47 -11.41 -26.48 -20.51
C THR A 47 -12.32 -26.87 -19.36
N GLY A 48 -12.58 -28.17 -19.15
CA GLY A 48 -13.63 -28.60 -18.22
C GLY A 48 -15.03 -28.20 -18.70
N ASP A 49 -15.95 -28.01 -17.75
CA ASP A 49 -17.37 -27.79 -17.99
C ASP A 49 -17.77 -26.30 -18.19
N GLY A 50 -16.83 -25.34 -18.32
CA GLY A 50 -17.17 -23.93 -18.62
C GLY A 50 -15.99 -22.92 -18.58
N ASN A 51 -16.28 -21.63 -18.86
CA ASN A 51 -15.34 -20.48 -18.91
C ASN A 51 -14.82 -20.06 -17.51
N CYS A 52 -14.25 -20.99 -16.74
CA CYS A 52 -13.55 -20.78 -15.46
C CYS A 52 -14.19 -19.75 -14.52
N VAL A 53 -15.07 -20.21 -13.61
CA VAL A 53 -15.60 -19.39 -12.51
C VAL A 53 -15.19 -20.00 -11.18
N VAL A 54 -14.48 -19.23 -10.37
CA VAL A 54 -13.92 -19.65 -9.08
C VAL A 54 -14.67 -18.92 -7.95
N TYR A 55 -15.02 -19.69 -6.92
CA TYR A 55 -15.79 -19.20 -5.78
C TYR A 55 -15.03 -19.38 -4.47
N LYS A 56 -15.25 -18.47 -3.53
CA LYS A 56 -14.92 -18.62 -2.11
C LYS A 56 -16.22 -18.61 -1.28
N HIS A 57 -16.25 -19.35 -0.18
CA HIS A 57 -17.32 -19.24 0.81
C HIS A 57 -17.21 -17.90 1.57
N ASN A 58 -18.34 -17.25 1.83
CA ASN A 58 -18.39 -16.05 2.65
C ASN A 58 -18.01 -16.40 4.11
N ASP A 59 -17.13 -15.61 4.72
CA ASP A 59 -16.66 -15.82 6.10
C ASP A 59 -17.66 -15.27 7.15
N ASN A 60 -18.78 -14.68 6.73
CA ASN A 60 -19.87 -14.19 7.59
C ASN A 60 -20.81 -15.33 8.08
N GLU A 61 -21.63 -15.05 9.11
CA GLU A 61 -22.44 -16.04 9.85
C GLU A 61 -23.40 -16.90 8.97
N ASP A 62 -23.77 -16.44 7.77
CA ASP A 62 -24.48 -17.25 6.75
C ASP A 62 -23.49 -18.00 5.84
N LYS A 63 -23.06 -19.17 6.29
CA LYS A 63 -22.00 -20.03 5.69
C LYS A 63 -22.26 -20.57 4.27
N ASP A 64 -23.39 -20.23 3.65
CA ASP A 64 -23.81 -20.78 2.35
C ASP A 64 -23.66 -19.80 1.17
N GLU A 65 -23.34 -18.52 1.39
CA GLU A 65 -23.15 -17.56 0.30
C GLU A 65 -21.77 -17.75 -0.37
N LYS A 66 -21.76 -17.84 -1.71
CA LYS A 66 -20.54 -17.95 -2.52
C LYS A 66 -20.21 -16.61 -3.19
N ILE A 67 -18.98 -16.15 -2.99
CA ILE A 67 -18.44 -14.95 -3.63
C ILE A 67 -17.55 -15.37 -4.80
N VAL A 68 -17.73 -14.73 -5.96
CA VAL A 68 -16.86 -14.94 -7.13
C VAL A 68 -15.51 -14.28 -6.87
N VAL A 69 -14.43 -15.06 -6.87
CA VAL A 69 -13.05 -14.54 -6.71
C VAL A 69 -12.31 -14.43 -8.04
N TRP A 70 -12.72 -15.18 -9.06
CA TRP A 70 -12.22 -15.11 -10.42
C TRP A 70 -13.28 -15.60 -11.43
N SER A 71 -13.33 -15.00 -12.62
CA SER A 71 -14.26 -15.41 -13.68
C SER A 71 -13.74 -15.02 -15.06
N GLN A 72 -13.49 -16.02 -15.92
CA GLN A 72 -13.29 -15.78 -17.36
C GLN A 72 -14.61 -15.51 -18.07
N ALA A 73 -15.73 -16.03 -17.58
CA ALA A 73 -17.07 -15.80 -18.15
C ALA A 73 -17.46 -14.31 -18.20
N GLU A 74 -16.88 -13.45 -17.36
CA GLU A 74 -17.05 -12.00 -17.45
C GLU A 74 -16.53 -11.39 -18.77
N TYR A 75 -15.72 -12.14 -19.51
CA TYR A 75 -15.01 -11.71 -20.71
C TYR A 75 -15.48 -12.39 -22.00
N ASP A 76 -16.64 -13.06 -22.00
CA ASP A 76 -17.21 -13.76 -23.18
C ASP A 76 -17.31 -12.85 -24.44
N PHE A 77 -17.35 -11.52 -24.25
CA PHE A 77 -17.31 -10.57 -25.36
C PHE A 77 -16.02 -10.66 -26.21
N LEU A 78 -14.93 -11.22 -25.67
CA LEU A 78 -13.65 -11.46 -26.34
C LEU A 78 -13.63 -12.75 -27.18
N GLU A 79 -14.63 -13.63 -27.08
CA GLU A 79 -14.75 -14.78 -27.99
C GLU A 79 -14.93 -14.31 -29.45
N LYS A 80 -15.54 -13.13 -29.62
CA LYS A 80 -15.77 -12.49 -30.92
C LYS A 80 -14.50 -11.83 -31.44
N GLN A 81 -14.34 -11.85 -32.77
CA GLN A 81 -13.33 -11.05 -33.46
C GLN A 81 -13.56 -9.56 -33.18
N TYR A 82 -12.51 -8.74 -33.29
CA TYR A 82 -12.62 -7.30 -33.12
C TYR A 82 -13.65 -6.74 -34.10
N ASP A 83 -14.73 -6.19 -33.56
CA ASP A 83 -15.92 -5.71 -34.30
C ASP A 83 -15.79 -4.24 -34.72
N LYS A 84 -14.58 -3.67 -34.62
CA LYS A 84 -14.30 -2.24 -34.80
C LYS A 84 -15.02 -1.37 -33.77
N ASN A 85 -15.31 -1.90 -32.58
CA ASN A 85 -15.67 -1.07 -31.45
C ASN A 85 -14.46 -0.21 -31.04
N TYR A 86 -14.47 1.04 -31.48
CA TYR A 86 -13.38 1.97 -31.28
C TYR A 86 -13.25 2.52 -29.84
N THR A 87 -13.99 1.97 -28.87
CA THR A 87 -13.73 2.18 -27.43
C THR A 87 -12.52 1.41 -26.92
N VAL A 88 -11.97 0.48 -27.72
CA VAL A 88 -10.81 -0.34 -27.35
C VAL A 88 -9.75 -0.26 -28.44
N HIS A 89 -8.49 -0.11 -28.02
CA HIS A 89 -7.35 -0.21 -28.93
C HIS A 89 -7.29 -1.63 -29.54
N PRO A 90 -7.22 -1.78 -30.88
CA PRO A 90 -7.32 -3.08 -31.57
C PRO A 90 -6.24 -4.09 -31.12
N SER A 91 -5.02 -3.62 -30.87
CA SER A 91 -3.92 -4.45 -30.36
C SER A 91 -4.22 -5.03 -28.97
N LEU A 92 -4.80 -4.21 -28.07
CA LEU A 92 -5.14 -4.64 -26.71
C LEU A 92 -6.31 -5.63 -26.72
N TRP A 93 -7.28 -5.44 -27.63
CA TRP A 93 -8.34 -6.43 -27.84
C TRP A 93 -7.75 -7.80 -28.16
N ASN A 94 -6.79 -7.86 -29.09
CA ASN A 94 -6.13 -9.11 -29.46
C ASN A 94 -5.35 -9.75 -28.30
N ASN A 95 -4.62 -8.95 -27.53
CA ASN A 95 -3.98 -9.44 -26.31
C ASN A 95 -5.00 -10.01 -25.32
N GLY A 96 -6.13 -9.32 -25.10
CA GLY A 96 -7.20 -9.82 -24.24
C GLY A 96 -7.82 -11.12 -24.74
N ARG A 97 -8.04 -11.26 -26.05
CA ARG A 97 -8.53 -12.52 -26.64
C ARG A 97 -7.57 -13.68 -26.39
N ASN A 98 -6.28 -13.44 -26.55
CA ASN A 98 -5.26 -14.46 -26.31
C ASN A 98 -5.16 -14.84 -24.82
N ASN A 99 -5.30 -13.87 -23.91
CA ASN A 99 -5.34 -14.11 -22.46
C ASN A 99 -6.67 -14.72 -21.96
N HIS A 100 -7.74 -14.58 -22.73
CA HIS A 100 -9.04 -15.21 -22.47
C HIS A 100 -9.06 -16.71 -22.82
N LEU A 101 -8.11 -17.18 -23.66
CA LEU A 101 -7.88 -18.61 -23.86
C LEU A 101 -7.42 -19.26 -22.55
N ASN A 102 -8.34 -19.94 -21.88
CA ASN A 102 -8.16 -20.50 -20.54
C ASN A 102 -8.34 -22.03 -20.53
N GLY A 103 -7.69 -22.71 -19.59
CA GLY A 103 -7.74 -24.17 -19.46
C GLY A 103 -6.37 -24.81 -19.28
N VAL A 104 -6.29 -26.11 -19.52
CA VAL A 104 -5.05 -26.89 -19.53
C VAL A 104 -4.43 -26.86 -20.92
N PHE A 105 -3.13 -26.60 -20.97
CA PHE A 105 -2.32 -26.58 -22.17
C PHE A 105 -1.11 -27.49 -21.99
N ARG A 106 -0.86 -28.39 -22.93
CA ARG A 106 0.43 -29.05 -23.07
C ARG A 106 1.41 -28.09 -23.74
N VAL A 107 2.58 -27.90 -23.14
CA VAL A 107 3.59 -26.93 -23.60
C VAL A 107 4.41 -27.47 -24.79
N HIS A 108 4.64 -28.78 -24.83
CA HIS A 108 5.38 -29.45 -25.89
C HIS A 108 4.81 -30.85 -26.12
N ASP A 109 4.74 -31.29 -27.38
CA ASP A 109 4.14 -32.58 -27.74
C ASP A 109 4.87 -33.76 -27.09
N GLU A 110 6.20 -33.73 -27.04
CA GLU A 110 7.01 -34.84 -26.54
C GLU A 110 7.47 -34.69 -25.08
N MET A 111 7.41 -33.49 -24.50
CA MET A 111 7.81 -33.27 -23.10
C MET A 111 6.57 -33.25 -22.20
N PRO A 112 6.59 -33.87 -21.02
CA PRO A 112 5.44 -33.90 -20.12
C PRO A 112 5.37 -32.61 -19.28
N ILE A 113 5.23 -31.46 -19.97
CA ILE A 113 5.10 -30.13 -19.40
C ILE A 113 3.69 -29.61 -19.70
N PHE A 114 2.98 -29.18 -18.66
CA PHE A 114 1.62 -28.67 -18.75
C PHE A 114 1.49 -27.33 -18.04
N GLN A 115 0.58 -26.48 -18.50
CA GLN A 115 0.20 -25.24 -17.83
C GLN A 115 -1.31 -25.15 -17.70
N VAL A 116 -1.78 -24.70 -16.54
CA VAL A 116 -3.14 -24.19 -16.41
C VAL A 116 -3.07 -22.67 -16.51
N ARG A 117 -3.79 -22.12 -17.49
CA ARG A 117 -3.74 -20.68 -17.82
C ARG A 117 -5.12 -20.05 -17.72
N GLY A 118 -5.16 -18.77 -17.36
CA GLY A 118 -6.40 -17.99 -17.29
C GLY A 118 -7.29 -18.31 -16.10
N TYR A 119 -6.77 -19.01 -15.08
CA TYR A 119 -7.42 -19.25 -13.78
C TYR A 119 -7.00 -18.22 -12.72
N ASP A 120 -6.04 -17.37 -13.05
CA ASP A 120 -5.59 -16.18 -12.32
C ASP A 120 -4.82 -15.29 -13.31
N MET A 121 -4.12 -14.26 -12.82
CA MET A 121 -3.19 -13.44 -13.60
C MET A 121 -2.00 -14.25 -14.12
N ALA A 122 -1.44 -15.11 -13.27
CA ALA A 122 -0.32 -15.99 -13.58
C ALA A 122 -0.80 -17.37 -14.08
N ASN A 123 0.14 -18.12 -14.63
CA ASN A 123 0.01 -19.53 -14.96
C ASN A 123 0.55 -20.37 -13.80
N ILE A 124 0.03 -21.59 -13.64
CA ILE A 124 0.68 -22.64 -12.83
C ILE A 124 1.16 -23.73 -13.78
N SER A 125 2.42 -24.13 -13.64
CA SER A 125 3.05 -25.11 -14.54
C SER A 125 3.41 -26.41 -13.83
N PHE A 126 3.15 -27.54 -14.48
CA PHE A 126 3.38 -28.89 -13.97
C PHE A 126 4.37 -29.62 -14.87
N VAL A 127 5.48 -30.09 -14.32
CA VAL A 127 6.49 -30.90 -15.01
C VAL A 127 6.54 -32.28 -14.38
N TYR A 128 6.24 -33.30 -15.17
CA TYR A 128 6.23 -34.68 -14.69
C TYR A 128 7.66 -35.24 -14.60
N THR A 129 7.99 -35.87 -13.48
CA THR A 129 9.32 -36.44 -13.19
C THR A 129 9.40 -37.95 -13.42
N GLY A 130 8.37 -38.54 -14.03
CA GLY A 130 8.21 -39.99 -14.20
C GLY A 130 7.50 -40.69 -13.05
N LYS A 131 7.35 -40.03 -11.90
CA LYS A 131 6.61 -40.53 -10.71
C LYS A 131 5.75 -39.44 -10.04
N SER A 132 6.21 -38.20 -10.07
CA SER A 132 5.68 -37.08 -9.27
C SER A 132 5.75 -35.79 -10.10
N TRP A 133 5.43 -34.66 -9.48
CA TRP A 133 5.38 -33.36 -10.12
C TRP A 133 6.38 -32.37 -9.53
N LEU A 134 7.08 -31.66 -10.40
CA LEU A 134 7.61 -30.34 -10.10
C LEU A 134 6.55 -29.30 -10.50
N ILE A 135 6.28 -28.37 -9.60
CA ILE A 135 5.35 -27.27 -9.85
C ILE A 135 6.13 -25.96 -9.91
N PHE A 136 5.88 -25.15 -10.94
CA PHE A 136 6.45 -23.81 -11.09
C PHE A 136 5.34 -22.79 -10.90
N ASP A 137 5.54 -21.93 -9.90
CA ASP A 137 4.61 -20.91 -9.42
C ASP A 137 3.23 -21.45 -9.01
N THR A 138 2.42 -20.62 -8.36
CA THR A 138 1.26 -21.08 -7.59
C THR A 138 0.05 -20.16 -7.68
N LEU A 139 -0.03 -19.28 -8.68
CA LEU A 139 -1.12 -18.30 -8.79
C LEU A 139 -1.17 -17.34 -7.58
N MET A 140 -2.14 -16.41 -7.60
CA MET A 140 -2.29 -15.37 -6.57
C MET A 140 -3.16 -15.84 -5.39
N SER A 141 -4.14 -16.70 -5.63
CA SER A 141 -5.07 -17.15 -4.58
C SER A 141 -5.16 -18.67 -4.43
N GLY A 142 -5.39 -19.12 -3.19
CA GLY A 142 -5.56 -20.53 -2.88
C GLY A 142 -6.75 -21.17 -3.57
N GLU A 143 -7.87 -20.46 -3.70
CA GLU A 143 -9.06 -20.96 -4.39
C GLU A 143 -8.79 -21.17 -5.88
N CYS A 144 -8.10 -20.23 -6.54
CA CYS A 144 -7.71 -20.38 -7.95
C CYS A 144 -6.75 -21.55 -8.13
N THR A 145 -5.81 -21.72 -7.19
CA THR A 145 -4.84 -22.83 -7.18
C THR A 145 -5.52 -24.18 -7.07
N GLN A 146 -6.47 -24.32 -6.14
CA GLN A 146 -7.22 -25.56 -5.95
C GLN A 146 -7.97 -25.94 -7.23
N VAL A 147 -8.73 -24.99 -7.81
CA VAL A 147 -9.50 -25.27 -9.03
C VAL A 147 -8.58 -25.57 -10.22
N ALA A 148 -7.43 -24.92 -10.34
CA ALA A 148 -6.46 -25.22 -11.38
C ALA A 148 -5.89 -26.65 -11.25
N VAL A 149 -5.56 -27.09 -10.03
CA VAL A 149 -5.11 -28.45 -9.77
C VAL A 149 -6.21 -29.47 -10.06
N ASP A 150 -7.45 -29.19 -9.67
CA ASP A 150 -8.59 -30.07 -9.92
C ASP A 150 -8.86 -30.23 -11.42
N LEU A 151 -8.84 -29.13 -12.17
CA LEU A 151 -8.95 -29.14 -13.63
C LEU A 151 -7.83 -29.97 -14.27
N PHE A 152 -6.59 -29.79 -13.79
CA PHE A 152 -5.46 -30.53 -14.32
C PHE A 152 -5.59 -32.04 -14.06
N ASN A 153 -5.98 -32.43 -12.85
CA ASN A 153 -6.24 -33.83 -12.51
C ASN A 153 -7.36 -34.45 -13.36
N ASP A 154 -8.45 -33.72 -13.60
CA ASP A 154 -9.55 -34.17 -14.47
C ASP A 154 -9.10 -34.34 -15.93
N TYR A 155 -8.25 -33.44 -16.43
CA TYR A 155 -7.62 -33.60 -17.74
C TYR A 155 -6.77 -34.87 -17.81
N LEU A 156 -5.95 -35.15 -16.79
CA LEU A 156 -5.12 -36.35 -16.74
C LEU A 156 -5.95 -37.63 -16.80
N ASP A 157 -7.07 -37.68 -16.08
CA ASP A 157 -8.01 -38.80 -16.11
C ASP A 157 -8.60 -39.00 -17.50
N LYS A 158 -9.17 -37.92 -18.08
CA LYS A 158 -9.91 -37.98 -19.35
C LYS A 158 -8.99 -38.24 -20.55
N LYS A 159 -7.81 -37.64 -20.58
CA LYS A 159 -6.91 -37.70 -21.74
C LYS A 159 -5.93 -38.88 -21.68
N TYR A 160 -5.42 -39.20 -20.48
CA TYR A 160 -4.32 -40.15 -20.32
C TYR A 160 -4.69 -41.38 -19.48
N ASN A 161 -5.95 -41.54 -19.05
CA ASN A 161 -6.47 -42.75 -18.41
C ASN A 161 -5.59 -43.27 -17.26
N ASN A 162 -5.14 -42.37 -16.38
CA ASN A 162 -4.24 -42.62 -15.24
C ASN A 162 -2.77 -43.00 -15.59
N ASN A 163 -2.29 -42.71 -16.81
CA ASN A 163 -0.87 -42.90 -17.14
C ASN A 163 0.07 -41.90 -16.42
N TYR A 164 -0.49 -40.83 -15.86
CA TYR A 164 0.22 -39.88 -14.99
C TYR A 164 -0.30 -39.99 -13.57
N ALA A 165 0.57 -39.77 -12.57
CA ALA A 165 0.14 -39.59 -11.20
C ALA A 165 -0.71 -38.32 -11.07
N LYS A 166 -1.78 -38.35 -10.28
CA LYS A 166 -2.53 -37.14 -9.93
C LYS A 166 -1.71 -36.24 -9.02
N VAL A 167 -1.92 -34.94 -9.12
CA VAL A 167 -1.44 -33.97 -8.14
C VAL A 167 -2.32 -34.11 -6.88
N GLY A 168 -1.69 -34.44 -5.76
CA GLY A 168 -2.32 -34.82 -4.49
C GLY A 168 -1.29 -35.25 -3.46
N LYS A 169 -1.73 -35.97 -2.42
CA LYS A 169 -0.88 -36.34 -1.29
C LYS A 169 0.44 -37.00 -1.71
N GLU A 170 1.57 -36.44 -1.27
CA GLU A 170 2.93 -36.93 -1.52
C GLU A 170 3.32 -37.07 -3.01
N THR A 171 2.62 -36.39 -3.91
CA THR A 171 2.92 -36.42 -5.36
C THR A 171 3.58 -35.15 -5.88
N ILE A 172 3.73 -34.12 -5.04
CA ILE A 172 4.50 -32.92 -5.34
C ILE A 172 5.90 -33.10 -4.76
N GLU A 173 6.90 -33.18 -5.64
CA GLU A 173 8.30 -33.41 -5.27
C GLU A 173 8.98 -32.12 -4.83
N ALA A 174 8.71 -31.01 -5.51
CA ALA A 174 9.09 -29.66 -5.10
C ALA A 174 8.25 -28.59 -5.82
N VAL A 175 8.18 -27.41 -5.21
CA VAL A 175 7.67 -26.18 -5.83
C VAL A 175 8.83 -25.23 -6.07
N ILE A 176 8.91 -24.71 -7.28
CA ILE A 176 9.87 -23.70 -7.71
C ILE A 176 9.11 -22.38 -7.82
N VAL A 177 9.42 -21.43 -6.93
CA VAL A 177 8.86 -20.08 -6.96
C VAL A 177 9.83 -19.18 -7.73
N SER A 178 9.37 -18.61 -8.83
CA SER A 178 10.17 -17.77 -9.73
C SER A 178 10.78 -16.58 -9.02
N HIS A 179 9.94 -15.85 -8.29
CA HIS A 179 10.30 -14.57 -7.72
C HIS A 179 9.31 -14.09 -6.64
N SER A 180 9.61 -12.92 -6.07
CA SER A 180 8.96 -12.37 -4.88
C SER A 180 7.63 -11.63 -5.11
N HIS A 181 6.89 -11.89 -6.19
CA HIS A 181 5.55 -11.30 -6.40
C HIS A 181 4.41 -12.27 -6.07
N ILE A 182 3.32 -11.70 -5.56
CA ILE A 182 2.20 -12.39 -4.89
C ILE A 182 1.46 -13.38 -5.78
N ASP A 183 1.43 -13.15 -7.08
CA ASP A 183 0.81 -14.01 -8.08
C ASP A 183 1.58 -15.28 -8.40
N HIS A 184 2.77 -15.45 -7.82
CA HIS A 184 3.62 -16.63 -8.01
C HIS A 184 3.70 -17.50 -6.77
N TYR A 185 3.49 -16.95 -5.58
CA TYR A 185 3.55 -17.67 -4.31
C TYR A 185 2.21 -17.74 -3.55
N GLY A 186 1.18 -17.03 -4.01
CA GLY A 186 -0.08 -16.86 -3.29
C GLY A 186 -0.85 -18.16 -3.04
N GLY A 187 -0.63 -19.21 -3.85
CA GLY A 187 -1.23 -20.53 -3.68
C GLY A 187 -0.42 -21.54 -2.86
N LEU A 188 0.74 -21.16 -2.31
CA LEU A 188 1.65 -22.10 -1.64
C LEU A 188 1.00 -22.88 -0.48
N GLN A 189 0.18 -22.20 0.34
CA GLN A 189 -0.52 -22.85 1.45
C GLN A 189 -1.47 -23.95 0.94
N THR A 190 -2.22 -23.67 -0.13
CA THR A 190 -3.12 -24.65 -0.75
C THR A 190 -2.36 -25.84 -1.31
N LEU A 191 -1.22 -25.64 -1.98
CA LEU A 191 -0.40 -26.76 -2.47
C LEU A 191 0.16 -27.62 -1.33
N LYS A 192 0.53 -27.00 -0.21
CA LYS A 192 0.96 -27.73 1.00
C LYS A 192 -0.16 -28.64 1.52
N ASP A 193 -1.38 -28.12 1.56
CA ASP A 193 -2.56 -28.88 2.01
C ASP A 193 -2.89 -30.02 1.03
N ILE A 194 -2.84 -29.76 -0.28
CA ILE A 194 -3.01 -30.79 -1.34
C ILE A 194 -1.94 -31.89 -1.23
N ASN A 195 -0.70 -31.53 -0.92
CA ASN A 195 0.39 -32.51 -0.78
C ASN A 195 0.30 -33.33 0.51
N GLY A 196 -0.60 -32.99 1.42
CA GLY A 196 -0.77 -33.68 2.71
C GLY A 196 0.15 -33.18 3.83
N GLY A 197 0.72 -31.98 3.70
CA GLY A 197 1.33 -31.24 4.81
C GLY A 197 2.79 -30.80 4.60
N GLU A 198 3.65 -31.59 3.97
CA GLU A 198 5.03 -31.17 3.67
C GLU A 198 5.15 -30.65 2.25
N LEU A 199 5.94 -29.59 2.05
CA LEU A 199 6.20 -28.99 0.74
C LEU A 199 7.63 -28.47 0.70
N ILE A 200 8.43 -28.95 -0.26
CA ILE A 200 9.78 -28.42 -0.50
C ILE A 200 9.66 -27.23 -1.45
N ILE A 201 10.10 -26.06 -1.01
CA ILE A 201 9.98 -24.80 -1.76
C ILE A 201 11.39 -24.27 -2.06
N TYR A 202 11.71 -24.10 -3.34
CA TYR A 202 12.90 -23.40 -3.81
C TYR A 202 12.52 -22.02 -4.31
N ALA A 203 13.17 -20.98 -3.80
CA ALA A 203 12.98 -19.58 -4.21
C ALA A 203 14.35 -18.91 -4.41
N PRO A 204 14.47 -17.81 -5.17
CA PRO A 204 15.73 -17.08 -5.31
C PRO A 204 16.17 -16.42 -3.98
N LYS A 205 17.48 -16.23 -3.80
CA LYS A 205 18.02 -15.49 -2.64
C LYS A 205 17.39 -14.11 -2.49
N GLY A 206 16.95 -13.79 -1.28
CA GLY A 206 16.28 -12.52 -0.97
C GLY A 206 14.77 -12.54 -1.19
N PHE A 207 14.19 -13.68 -1.61
CA PHE A 207 12.74 -13.84 -1.78
C PHE A 207 11.96 -13.38 -0.55
N GLU A 208 12.32 -13.86 0.64
CA GLU A 208 11.58 -13.54 1.88
C GLU A 208 11.58 -12.03 2.17
N GLN A 209 12.74 -11.37 2.01
CA GLN A 209 12.89 -9.93 2.23
C GLN A 209 12.05 -9.10 1.25
N HIS A 210 12.04 -9.47 -0.02
CA HIS A 210 11.35 -8.70 -1.05
C HIS A 210 9.85 -8.99 -1.10
N ALA A 211 9.42 -10.22 -0.79
CA ALA A 211 8.00 -10.55 -0.68
C ALA A 211 7.34 -9.76 0.47
N VAL A 212 8.05 -9.55 1.59
CA VAL A 212 7.56 -8.78 2.72
C VAL A 212 7.62 -7.28 2.45
N SER A 213 8.78 -6.76 2.03
CA SER A 213 8.97 -5.30 1.89
C SER A 213 8.07 -4.68 0.82
N GLU A 214 7.79 -5.37 -0.29
CA GLU A 214 6.86 -4.85 -1.30
C GLU A 214 5.40 -4.88 -0.85
N ASN A 215 4.98 -5.92 -0.14
CA ASN A 215 3.55 -6.13 0.14
C ASN A 215 3.09 -5.63 1.51
N LEU A 216 4.01 -5.38 2.44
CA LEU A 216 3.69 -4.91 3.79
C LEU A 216 4.11 -3.46 4.01
N TYR A 217 5.40 -3.12 3.83
CA TYR A 217 5.94 -1.81 4.25
C TYR A 217 5.29 -0.63 3.53
N ALA A 218 5.00 -0.78 2.24
CA ALA A 218 4.19 0.16 1.47
C ALA A 218 2.86 -0.46 1.02
N GLY A 219 2.40 -1.51 1.70
CA GLY A 219 1.29 -2.37 1.26
C GLY A 219 -0.02 -1.62 1.03
N VAL A 220 -0.39 -0.72 1.95
CA VAL A 220 -1.61 0.11 1.83
C VAL A 220 -1.52 1.04 0.62
N ALA A 221 -0.39 1.72 0.44
CA ALA A 221 -0.14 2.61 -0.70
C ALA A 221 -0.15 1.86 -2.05
N MET A 222 0.57 0.75 -2.12
CA MET A 222 0.65 -0.08 -3.32
C MET A 222 -0.69 -0.74 -3.64
N GLY A 223 -1.42 -1.24 -2.64
CA GLY A 223 -2.72 -1.89 -2.81
C GLY A 223 -3.78 -0.93 -3.37
N ARG A 224 -3.86 0.28 -2.82
CA ARG A 224 -4.75 1.32 -3.33
C ARG A 224 -4.41 1.72 -4.76
N ARG A 225 -3.13 1.93 -5.08
CA ARG A 225 -2.69 2.25 -6.46
C ARG A 225 -2.85 1.07 -7.43
N ALA A 226 -2.71 -0.16 -6.95
CA ALA A 226 -2.97 -1.38 -7.72
C ALA A 226 -4.44 -1.46 -8.16
N SER A 227 -5.39 -0.94 -7.37
CA SER A 227 -6.80 -0.89 -7.78
C SER A 227 -7.01 -0.12 -9.11
N TYR A 228 -6.22 0.92 -9.35
CA TYR A 228 -6.18 1.65 -10.62
C TYR A 228 -5.52 0.83 -11.71
N GLN A 229 -4.31 0.33 -11.43
CA GLN A 229 -3.52 -0.45 -12.39
C GLN A 229 -4.30 -1.63 -12.96
N TYR A 230 -4.99 -2.39 -12.10
CA TYR A 230 -5.71 -3.60 -12.48
C TYR A 230 -7.20 -3.38 -12.73
N GLY A 231 -7.72 -2.17 -12.48
CA GLY A 231 -9.13 -1.83 -12.73
C GLY A 231 -10.08 -2.69 -11.90
N THR A 232 -9.79 -2.92 -10.62
CA THR A 232 -10.54 -3.88 -9.78
C THR A 232 -11.98 -3.45 -9.51
N GLY A 233 -12.26 -2.14 -9.63
CA GLY A 233 -13.59 -1.53 -9.58
C GLY A 233 -14.27 -1.32 -10.95
N LEU A 234 -13.60 -1.66 -12.05
CA LEU A 234 -14.15 -1.54 -13.41
C LEU A 234 -14.84 -2.85 -13.82
N ALA A 235 -15.97 -2.73 -14.51
CA ALA A 235 -16.61 -3.87 -15.16
C ALA A 235 -15.80 -4.38 -16.36
N ALA A 236 -15.82 -5.70 -16.60
CA ALA A 236 -15.31 -6.32 -17.81
C ALA A 236 -16.27 -6.04 -18.98
N CYS A 237 -15.89 -5.13 -19.87
CA CYS A 237 -16.65 -4.81 -21.09
C CYS A 237 -15.81 -3.94 -22.04
N PRO A 238 -16.23 -3.73 -23.31
CA PRO A 238 -15.53 -2.86 -24.26
C PRO A 238 -15.28 -1.42 -23.77
N CYS A 239 -16.04 -0.93 -22.80
CA CYS A 239 -15.86 0.41 -22.21
C CYS A 239 -15.13 0.39 -20.84
N GLY A 240 -14.79 -0.79 -20.34
CA GLY A 240 -14.14 -1.03 -19.05
C GLY A 240 -12.81 -1.78 -19.23
N ARG A 241 -12.52 -2.72 -18.31
CA ARG A 241 -11.30 -3.53 -18.37
C ARG A 241 -11.36 -4.58 -19.49
N ILE A 242 -10.22 -4.85 -20.11
CA ILE A 242 -10.08 -5.75 -21.28
C ILE A 242 -9.09 -6.88 -21.00
N SER A 243 -7.88 -6.51 -20.60
CA SER A 243 -6.79 -7.37 -20.17
C SER A 243 -5.72 -6.45 -19.58
N ILE A 244 -4.78 -7.01 -18.82
CA ILE A 244 -3.66 -6.28 -18.23
C ILE A 244 -2.33 -6.60 -18.93
N GLY A 245 -2.35 -7.28 -20.08
CA GLY A 245 -1.15 -7.62 -20.85
C GLY A 245 -0.60 -9.00 -20.54
N ILE A 246 -0.16 -9.22 -19.30
CA ILE A 246 0.38 -10.52 -18.83
C ILE A 246 -0.70 -11.55 -18.48
N GLY A 247 -1.94 -11.11 -18.31
CA GLY A 247 -3.09 -11.95 -18.00
C GLY A 247 -4.40 -11.19 -18.15
N GLN A 248 -5.51 -11.78 -17.71
CA GLN A 248 -6.83 -11.19 -17.87
C GLN A 248 -7.14 -10.11 -16.80
N GLY A 249 -6.64 -10.30 -15.58
CA GLY A 249 -6.87 -9.43 -14.42
C GLY A 249 -6.33 -10.11 -13.15
N GLN A 250 -6.62 -9.57 -11.97
CA GLN A 250 -6.25 -10.18 -10.68
C GLN A 250 -7.42 -10.90 -10.02
N SER A 251 -7.16 -12.06 -9.40
CA SER A 251 -8.12 -12.72 -8.53
C SER A 251 -8.30 -11.95 -7.21
N LYS A 252 -9.44 -12.15 -6.54
CA LYS A 252 -9.82 -11.52 -5.26
C LYS A 252 -9.91 -12.53 -4.11
N GLY A 253 -9.21 -13.65 -4.25
CA GLY A 253 -9.25 -14.76 -3.30
C GLY A 253 -8.31 -14.59 -2.12
N THR A 254 -8.11 -15.68 -1.37
CA THR A 254 -7.25 -15.72 -0.19
C THR A 254 -5.80 -15.97 -0.60
N VAL A 255 -4.90 -15.07 -0.17
CA VAL A 255 -3.45 -15.19 -0.41
C VAL A 255 -2.79 -15.99 0.72
N GLY A 256 -2.06 -17.03 0.34
CA GLY A 256 -1.16 -17.81 1.20
C GLY A 256 0.31 -17.39 1.03
N TYR A 257 1.09 -17.55 2.10
CA TYR A 257 2.53 -17.39 2.10
C TYR A 257 3.16 -18.49 2.96
N LEU A 258 4.22 -19.10 2.44
CA LEU A 258 5.08 -20.05 3.15
C LEU A 258 6.54 -19.62 2.95
N ARG A 259 7.36 -19.78 3.99
CA ARG A 259 8.81 -19.55 3.86
C ARG A 259 9.41 -20.58 2.91
N PRO A 260 10.37 -20.19 2.06
CA PRO A 260 11.06 -21.15 1.22
C PRO A 260 11.83 -22.15 2.08
N SER A 261 11.81 -23.43 1.69
CA SER A 261 12.66 -24.46 2.31
C SER A 261 14.14 -24.19 1.99
N PHE A 262 14.40 -23.60 0.83
CA PHE A 262 15.73 -23.22 0.40
C PHE A 262 15.72 -21.96 -0.48
N GLU A 263 16.55 -20.98 -0.14
CA GLU A 263 16.84 -19.84 -0.99
C GLU A 263 18.08 -20.12 -1.85
N VAL A 264 17.90 -20.19 -3.17
CA VAL A 264 18.96 -20.43 -4.15
C VAL A 264 19.86 -19.21 -4.24
N ASP A 265 21.14 -19.35 -3.88
CA ASP A 265 22.16 -18.30 -3.99
C ASP A 265 23.31 -18.68 -4.94
N GLU A 266 24.24 -17.75 -5.17
CA GLU A 266 25.39 -18.00 -6.04
C GLU A 266 26.31 -19.10 -5.49
N VAL A 267 26.44 -19.20 -4.16
CA VAL A 267 27.25 -20.22 -3.51
C VAL A 267 26.66 -21.60 -3.82
N PHE A 268 25.36 -21.75 -3.69
CA PHE A 268 24.63 -22.97 -4.02
C PHE A 268 24.85 -23.40 -5.46
N MET A 269 24.66 -22.49 -6.42
CA MET A 269 24.79 -22.80 -7.84
C MET A 269 26.22 -23.25 -8.23
N ASN A 270 27.23 -22.85 -7.44
CA ASN A 270 28.64 -23.06 -7.74
C ASN A 270 29.38 -23.99 -6.74
N SER A 271 28.74 -24.40 -5.64
CA SER A 271 29.36 -25.16 -4.54
C SER A 271 29.76 -26.58 -4.96
N HIS A 272 30.93 -27.00 -4.47
CA HIS A 272 31.49 -28.35 -4.63
C HIS A 272 31.16 -29.28 -3.44
N ASP A 273 30.41 -28.78 -2.46
CA ASP A 273 30.23 -29.48 -1.19
C ASP A 273 29.41 -30.77 -1.33
N HIS A 274 29.85 -31.84 -0.66
CA HIS A 274 29.38 -33.21 -0.81
C HIS A 274 28.08 -33.50 -0.03
N ASP A 275 27.69 -32.64 0.91
CA ASP A 275 26.53 -32.86 1.79
C ASP A 275 25.19 -32.46 1.17
N PHE A 276 25.20 -31.91 -0.05
CA PHE A 276 23.99 -31.50 -0.76
C PHE A 276 23.73 -32.39 -2.00
N LYS A 277 22.48 -32.88 -2.19
CA LYS A 277 22.07 -33.84 -3.25
C LYS A 277 22.05 -33.28 -4.69
N GLY A 278 22.98 -32.37 -5.03
CA GLY A 278 23.14 -31.84 -6.39
C GLY A 278 24.29 -32.53 -7.13
N THR A 279 24.22 -32.59 -8.47
CA THR A 279 25.30 -33.14 -9.32
C THR A 279 25.88 -32.07 -10.24
N LYS A 280 27.08 -32.28 -10.78
CA LYS A 280 27.86 -31.30 -11.55
C LYS A 280 28.42 -31.95 -12.82
N GLU A 281 27.95 -31.50 -13.98
CA GLU A 281 28.47 -31.95 -15.29
C GLU A 281 28.97 -30.78 -16.16
N THR A 282 28.42 -29.58 -16.01
CA THR A 282 28.69 -28.41 -16.88
C THR A 282 29.35 -27.23 -16.16
N GLY A 283 29.98 -27.47 -15.00
CA GLY A 283 30.51 -26.39 -14.17
C GLY A 283 29.46 -25.72 -13.27
N ARG A 284 28.16 -26.00 -13.47
CA ARG A 284 27.04 -25.58 -12.61
C ARG A 284 26.39 -26.77 -11.89
N ARG A 285 25.87 -26.53 -10.69
CA ARG A 285 25.07 -27.50 -9.92
C ARG A 285 23.66 -27.62 -10.52
N TYR A 286 23.14 -28.84 -10.55
CA TYR A 286 21.73 -29.13 -10.84
C TYR A 286 21.11 -30.05 -9.79
N LEU A 287 19.79 -30.01 -9.69
CA LEU A 287 18.98 -30.94 -8.91
C LEU A 287 18.43 -32.04 -9.82
N VAL A 288 18.30 -33.26 -9.30
CA VAL A 288 17.73 -34.40 -10.01
C VAL A 288 16.38 -34.76 -9.39
N PHE A 289 15.34 -34.75 -10.22
CA PHE A 289 13.99 -35.11 -9.86
C PHE A 289 13.48 -36.18 -10.83
N GLY A 290 13.55 -37.44 -10.40
CA GLY A 290 13.24 -38.58 -11.27
C GLY A 290 14.05 -38.55 -12.57
N ASN A 291 13.37 -38.36 -13.70
CA ASN A 291 13.98 -38.28 -15.02
C ASN A 291 14.28 -36.85 -15.52
N VAL A 292 14.17 -35.84 -14.65
CA VAL A 292 14.40 -34.43 -14.96
C VAL A 292 15.62 -33.91 -14.19
N ARG A 293 16.51 -33.19 -14.87
CA ARG A 293 17.55 -32.37 -14.24
C ARG A 293 17.15 -30.90 -14.30
N LEU A 294 17.23 -30.20 -13.17
CA LEU A 294 16.86 -28.80 -13.03
C LEU A 294 18.07 -27.94 -12.69
N TYR A 295 18.35 -26.95 -13.52
CA TYR A 295 19.38 -25.95 -13.34
C TYR A 295 18.75 -24.61 -12.98
N PHE A 296 19.49 -23.79 -12.23
CA PHE A 296 19.08 -22.46 -11.80
C PHE A 296 19.96 -21.37 -12.45
N GLN A 297 19.36 -20.22 -12.70
CA GLN A 297 20.06 -18.97 -13.03
C GLN A 297 19.40 -17.85 -12.24
N LEU A 298 20.08 -17.30 -11.24
CA LEU A 298 19.62 -16.09 -10.57
C LEU A 298 19.67 -14.90 -11.52
N THR A 299 18.60 -14.09 -11.50
CA THR A 299 18.46 -12.86 -12.27
C THR A 299 17.95 -11.73 -11.36
N PRO A 300 18.67 -11.33 -10.31
CA PRO A 300 18.18 -10.30 -9.40
C PRO A 300 18.07 -8.93 -10.08
N GLY A 301 17.00 -8.18 -9.75
CA GLY A 301 16.78 -6.81 -10.22
C GLY A 301 16.20 -6.71 -11.64
N THR A 302 15.72 -7.82 -12.20
CA THR A 302 15.00 -7.88 -13.49
C THR A 302 13.53 -7.56 -13.33
N GLU A 303 12.62 -8.51 -13.47
CA GLU A 303 11.22 -8.30 -13.15
C GLU A 303 11.06 -8.09 -11.64
N ALA A 304 11.73 -8.90 -10.82
CA ALA A 304 11.72 -8.72 -9.38
C ALA A 304 13.13 -8.49 -8.81
N PRO A 305 13.24 -7.93 -7.58
CA PRO A 305 14.53 -7.84 -6.89
C PRO A 305 15.18 -9.22 -6.68
N ALA A 306 14.37 -10.24 -6.38
CA ALA A 306 14.79 -11.64 -6.28
C ALA A 306 14.02 -12.48 -7.30
N GLU A 307 14.69 -12.92 -8.36
CA GLU A 307 14.12 -13.71 -9.46
C GLU A 307 15.14 -14.75 -9.96
N MET A 308 14.64 -15.86 -10.52
CA MET A 308 15.48 -16.87 -11.17
C MET A 308 14.82 -17.53 -12.37
N ASN A 309 15.61 -17.79 -13.42
CA ASN A 309 15.22 -18.68 -14.52
C ASN A 309 15.64 -20.12 -14.21
N ASN A 310 15.04 -21.06 -14.94
CA ASN A 310 15.37 -22.47 -14.87
C ASN A 310 15.56 -23.12 -16.24
N TYR A 311 16.48 -24.07 -16.30
CA TYR A 311 16.68 -24.93 -17.46
C TYR A 311 16.45 -26.39 -17.05
N LEU A 312 15.70 -27.11 -17.89
CA LEU A 312 15.29 -28.47 -17.65
C LEU A 312 15.85 -29.38 -18.74
N GLU A 313 16.46 -30.47 -18.30
CA GLU A 313 16.86 -31.58 -19.18
C GLU A 313 16.01 -32.80 -18.86
N PHE A 314 15.40 -33.39 -19.88
CA PHE A 314 14.59 -34.60 -19.76
C PHE A 314 15.38 -35.81 -20.24
N TYR A 315 15.40 -36.85 -19.42
CA TYR A 315 16.09 -38.10 -19.71
C TYR A 315 15.10 -39.25 -19.90
N GLN A 316 15.45 -40.16 -20.81
CA GLN A 316 14.78 -41.44 -20.99
C GLN A 316 15.85 -42.52 -21.10
N ASP A 317 15.76 -43.58 -20.30
CA ASP A 317 16.74 -44.68 -20.25
C ASP A 317 18.19 -44.20 -20.08
N GLY A 318 18.38 -43.12 -19.32
CA GLY A 318 19.68 -42.49 -19.07
C GLY A 318 20.22 -41.60 -20.20
N GLN A 319 19.46 -41.41 -21.30
CA GLN A 319 19.82 -40.55 -22.41
C GLN A 319 19.03 -39.24 -22.38
N LEU A 320 19.72 -38.13 -22.62
CA LEU A 320 19.10 -36.81 -22.76
C LEU A 320 18.28 -36.78 -24.06
N VAL A 321 16.97 -36.56 -23.93
CA VAL A 321 16.03 -36.54 -25.06
C VAL A 321 15.51 -35.14 -25.38
N HIS A 322 15.31 -34.29 -24.37
CA HIS A 322 14.73 -32.95 -24.56
C HIS A 322 15.24 -31.90 -23.60
N ARG A 323 15.13 -30.62 -24.01
CA ARG A 323 15.54 -29.45 -23.23
C ARG A 323 14.51 -28.33 -23.25
N ALA A 324 14.18 -27.80 -22.08
CA ALA A 324 13.23 -26.71 -21.92
C ALA A 324 13.80 -25.55 -21.08
N LEU A 325 13.40 -24.32 -21.42
CA LEU A 325 13.66 -23.13 -20.63
C LEU A 325 12.39 -22.64 -19.96
N TRP A 326 12.43 -22.51 -18.64
CA TRP A 326 11.45 -21.77 -17.89
C TRP A 326 12.02 -20.40 -17.53
N MET A 327 11.39 -19.35 -18.03
CA MET A 327 11.92 -17.99 -18.00
C MET A 327 11.29 -17.09 -16.94
N ALA A 328 10.73 -17.67 -15.87
CA ALA A 328 10.08 -16.93 -14.80
C ALA A 328 9.14 -15.85 -15.36
N GLU A 329 9.42 -14.58 -15.09
CA GLU A 329 8.76 -13.43 -15.71
C GLU A 329 9.73 -12.52 -16.47
N ASN A 330 10.95 -13.00 -16.74
CA ASN A 330 11.95 -12.32 -17.56
C ASN A 330 11.55 -12.20 -19.04
N CYS A 331 10.60 -13.03 -19.48
CA CYS A 331 10.10 -13.10 -20.85
C CYS A 331 8.58 -13.28 -20.83
N ASN A 332 7.82 -12.39 -21.50
CA ASN A 332 6.36 -12.45 -21.56
C ASN A 332 5.83 -12.16 -22.97
N GLY A 333 4.52 -12.29 -23.16
CA GLY A 333 3.80 -11.87 -24.37
C GLY A 333 3.62 -10.36 -24.49
N THR A 334 4.48 -9.55 -23.86
CA THR A 334 4.43 -8.08 -23.80
C THR A 334 5.77 -7.49 -23.37
N LEU A 335 6.03 -6.23 -23.72
CA LEU A 335 7.03 -5.42 -23.01
C LEU A 335 6.60 -5.31 -21.54
N HIS A 336 7.52 -5.58 -20.62
CA HIS A 336 7.25 -5.55 -19.17
C HIS A 336 7.59 -4.19 -18.54
N ASN A 337 7.18 -4.02 -17.29
CA ASN A 337 7.45 -2.84 -16.49
C ASN A 337 8.91 -2.81 -16.00
N LEU A 338 9.59 -1.69 -16.21
CA LEU A 338 10.76 -1.30 -15.41
C LEU A 338 10.34 -0.53 -14.15
N TYR A 339 9.14 0.02 -14.17
CA TYR A 339 8.44 0.59 -13.03
C TYR A 339 6.95 0.26 -13.17
N THR A 340 6.40 -0.43 -12.18
CA THR A 340 4.97 -0.76 -12.13
C THR A 340 4.19 0.43 -11.58
N LEU A 341 3.03 0.76 -12.16
CA LEU A 341 2.26 1.96 -11.79
C LEU A 341 1.72 1.91 -10.35
N ARG A 342 1.50 0.70 -9.81
CA ARG A 342 1.17 0.46 -8.40
C ARG A 342 2.24 1.01 -7.44
N GLY A 343 3.46 1.21 -7.92
CA GLY A 343 4.62 1.65 -7.15
C GLY A 343 5.48 0.47 -6.76
N ALA A 344 6.78 0.57 -7.03
CA ALA A 344 7.83 -0.35 -6.59
C ALA A 344 9.19 0.34 -6.77
N GLN A 345 10.27 -0.31 -6.34
CA GLN A 345 11.62 0.10 -6.72
C GLN A 345 11.81 -0.02 -8.24
N VAL A 346 12.66 0.83 -8.81
CA VAL A 346 12.93 0.81 -10.26
C VAL A 346 13.86 -0.34 -10.61
N ARG A 347 13.43 -1.14 -11.58
CA ARG A 347 14.14 -2.30 -12.12
C ARG A 347 15.27 -1.92 -13.09
N ASP A 348 16.20 -2.84 -13.33
CA ASP A 348 17.37 -2.59 -14.17
C ASP A 348 17.21 -3.19 -15.58
N ALA A 349 16.87 -2.36 -16.56
CA ALA A 349 16.76 -2.78 -17.96
C ALA A 349 18.07 -3.34 -18.55
N LYS A 350 19.23 -2.80 -18.14
CA LYS A 350 20.51 -3.28 -18.62
C LYS A 350 20.80 -4.67 -18.05
N ALA A 351 20.62 -4.85 -16.74
CA ALA A 351 20.81 -6.16 -16.11
C ALA A 351 19.85 -7.20 -16.70
N TRP A 352 18.59 -6.83 -16.95
CA TRP A 352 17.60 -7.70 -17.60
C TRP A 352 18.06 -8.14 -18.99
N SER A 353 18.53 -7.22 -19.82
CA SER A 353 19.14 -7.57 -21.10
C SER A 353 20.34 -8.51 -20.95
N ASP A 354 21.24 -8.22 -20.01
CA ASP A 354 22.46 -9.01 -19.81
C ASP A 354 22.14 -10.44 -19.36
N PHE A 355 21.16 -10.62 -18.46
CA PHE A 355 20.72 -11.94 -18.02
C PHE A 355 20.09 -12.76 -19.14
N LEU A 356 19.28 -12.14 -20.02
CA LEU A 356 18.72 -12.80 -21.20
C LEU A 356 19.81 -13.25 -22.18
N MET A 357 20.83 -12.40 -22.40
CA MET A 357 21.99 -12.76 -23.22
C MET A 357 22.83 -13.87 -22.58
N GLN A 358 22.92 -13.87 -21.25
CA GLN A 358 23.57 -14.93 -20.49
C GLN A 358 22.81 -16.26 -20.65
N THR A 359 21.48 -16.25 -20.51
CA THR A 359 20.63 -17.44 -20.73
C THR A 359 20.87 -18.03 -22.13
N LEU A 360 20.85 -17.18 -23.16
CA LEU A 360 21.10 -17.59 -24.54
C LEU A 360 22.50 -18.18 -24.75
N SER A 361 23.51 -17.70 -24.01
CA SER A 361 24.87 -18.23 -24.06
C SER A 361 25.01 -19.58 -23.34
N LEU A 362 24.24 -19.78 -22.26
CA LEU A 362 24.27 -21.00 -21.45
C LEU A 362 23.52 -22.15 -22.10
N TRP A 363 22.36 -21.85 -22.69
CA TRP A 363 21.39 -22.85 -23.14
C TRP A 363 20.85 -22.54 -24.55
N PRO A 364 21.74 -22.42 -25.56
CA PRO A 364 21.33 -22.11 -26.94
C PRO A 364 20.54 -23.24 -27.63
N ASP A 365 20.52 -24.42 -27.01
CA ASP A 365 19.98 -25.69 -27.48
C ASP A 365 18.61 -26.03 -26.89
N ALA A 366 18.00 -25.12 -26.13
CA ALA A 366 16.63 -25.28 -25.66
C ALA A 366 15.63 -25.36 -26.84
N GLU A 367 14.72 -26.33 -26.77
CA GLU A 367 13.72 -26.59 -27.81
C GLU A 367 12.43 -25.80 -27.59
N VAL A 368 12.12 -25.52 -26.33
CA VAL A 368 10.92 -24.78 -25.92
C VAL A 368 11.25 -23.80 -24.81
N VAL A 369 10.57 -22.65 -24.84
CA VAL A 369 10.54 -21.66 -23.76
C VAL A 369 9.12 -21.46 -23.27
N PHE A 370 8.94 -21.52 -21.96
CA PHE A 370 7.68 -21.25 -21.26
C PHE A 370 7.97 -20.40 -20.01
N GLN A 371 6.93 -19.82 -19.43
CA GLN A 371 7.08 -18.78 -18.41
C GLN A 371 5.82 -18.68 -17.54
N ALA A 372 5.87 -17.83 -16.51
CA ALA A 372 4.80 -17.64 -15.55
C ALA A 372 3.56 -16.93 -16.12
N HIS A 373 3.65 -16.22 -17.26
CA HIS A 373 2.51 -15.55 -17.89
C HIS A 373 2.40 -15.82 -19.40
N ASN A 374 1.23 -15.57 -19.98
CA ASN A 374 0.95 -15.74 -21.40
C ASN A 374 1.22 -17.20 -21.90
N TRP A 375 1.91 -17.39 -23.03
CA TRP A 375 2.02 -18.68 -23.73
C TRP A 375 3.45 -19.02 -24.20
N PRO A 376 3.78 -20.31 -24.35
CA PRO A 376 5.13 -20.76 -24.69
C PRO A 376 5.51 -20.48 -26.15
N ARG A 377 6.80 -20.68 -26.48
CA ARG A 377 7.31 -20.72 -27.86
C ARG A 377 8.15 -21.97 -28.08
N VAL A 378 7.85 -22.69 -29.14
CA VAL A 378 8.50 -23.95 -29.50
C VAL A 378 9.28 -23.77 -30.79
N ASN A 379 10.47 -24.36 -30.86
CA ASN A 379 11.26 -24.40 -32.09
C ASN A 379 10.58 -25.27 -33.15
N ALA A 380 10.32 -24.67 -34.31
CA ALA A 380 9.84 -25.43 -35.46
C ALA A 380 11.00 -26.12 -36.18
N VAL A 381 10.74 -27.33 -36.71
CA VAL A 381 11.70 -28.08 -37.53
C VAL A 381 12.11 -27.25 -38.76
N ASN A 382 13.42 -27.07 -38.98
CA ASN A 382 14.01 -26.33 -40.12
C ASN A 382 13.64 -24.84 -40.24
N LYS A 383 13.36 -24.13 -39.13
CA LYS A 383 13.15 -22.66 -39.10
C LYS A 383 14.17 -21.92 -38.23
N GLU A 384 14.12 -20.58 -38.26
CA GLU A 384 14.81 -19.73 -37.29
C GLU A 384 14.41 -20.17 -35.86
N ASN A 385 15.41 -20.33 -34.99
CA ASN A 385 15.22 -20.78 -33.61
C ASN A 385 14.34 -19.75 -32.87
N ALA A 386 13.07 -20.11 -32.64
CA ALA A 386 12.04 -19.26 -32.04
C ALA A 386 12.39 -18.92 -30.59
N VAL A 387 13.01 -19.85 -29.86
CA VAL A 387 13.48 -19.64 -28.46
C VAL A 387 14.58 -18.58 -28.42
N ASN A 388 15.64 -18.74 -29.20
CA ASN A 388 16.76 -17.81 -29.22
C ASN A 388 16.36 -16.44 -29.79
N GLY A 389 15.51 -16.43 -30.83
CA GLY A 389 14.96 -15.20 -31.39
C GLY A 389 14.07 -14.43 -30.41
N TYR A 390 13.32 -15.15 -29.55
CA TYR A 390 12.54 -14.56 -28.48
C TYR A 390 13.44 -13.89 -27.44
N LEU A 391 14.38 -14.64 -26.85
CA LEU A 391 15.32 -14.12 -25.85
C LEU A 391 16.12 -12.92 -26.38
N PHE A 392 16.66 -13.05 -27.60
CA PHE A 392 17.49 -12.00 -28.21
C PHE A 392 16.69 -10.71 -28.46
N ARG A 393 15.48 -10.80 -29.03
CA ARG A 393 14.66 -9.60 -29.30
C ARG A 393 14.20 -8.94 -28.00
N THR A 394 13.86 -9.71 -26.97
CA THR A 394 13.54 -9.19 -25.63
C THR A 394 14.74 -8.49 -25.01
N ALA A 395 15.93 -9.10 -25.04
CA ALA A 395 17.17 -8.48 -24.57
C ALA A 395 17.46 -7.16 -25.32
N ALA A 396 17.37 -7.19 -26.65
CA ALA A 396 17.60 -6.03 -27.49
C ALA A 396 16.63 -4.88 -27.18
N ALA A 397 15.36 -5.16 -26.86
CA ALA A 397 14.39 -4.13 -26.50
C ALA A 397 14.75 -3.44 -25.18
N TYR A 398 15.09 -4.19 -24.13
CA TYR A 398 15.51 -3.62 -22.85
C TYR A 398 16.83 -2.87 -22.96
N LYS A 399 17.82 -3.40 -23.70
CA LYS A 399 19.10 -2.73 -23.94
C LYS A 399 18.91 -1.42 -24.70
N TYR A 400 18.09 -1.45 -25.76
CA TYR A 400 17.79 -0.26 -26.55
C TYR A 400 17.15 0.82 -25.68
N LEU A 401 16.14 0.44 -24.89
CA LEU A 401 15.44 1.36 -24.00
C LEU A 401 16.40 1.99 -23.00
N ASN A 402 17.24 1.19 -22.33
CA ASN A 402 18.27 1.70 -21.44
C ASN A 402 19.22 2.69 -22.14
N ASP A 403 19.86 2.23 -23.22
CA ASP A 403 20.95 2.97 -23.86
C ASP A 403 20.47 4.27 -24.53
N GLN A 404 19.31 4.25 -25.17
CA GLN A 404 18.76 5.46 -25.78
C GLN A 404 18.30 6.46 -24.72
N CYS A 405 17.74 6.00 -23.60
CA CYS A 405 17.42 6.90 -22.49
C CYS A 405 18.69 7.56 -21.95
N LEU A 406 19.77 6.79 -21.73
CA LEU A 406 21.06 7.34 -21.27
C LEU A 406 21.67 8.30 -22.28
N LEU A 407 21.60 7.98 -23.58
CA LEU A 407 22.05 8.88 -24.63
C LEU A 407 21.32 10.22 -24.57
N TYR A 408 19.99 10.20 -24.42
CA TYR A 408 19.18 11.41 -24.35
C TYR A 408 19.37 12.19 -23.04
N MET A 409 19.55 11.52 -21.91
CA MET A 409 19.94 12.16 -20.65
C MET A 409 21.26 12.93 -20.81
N ASN A 410 22.27 12.31 -21.43
CA ASN A 410 23.56 12.95 -21.69
C ASN A 410 23.48 14.09 -22.72
N GLN A 411 22.39 14.19 -23.47
CA GLN A 411 22.07 15.32 -24.34
C GLN A 411 21.25 16.42 -23.64
N GLY A 412 20.92 16.23 -22.36
CA GLY A 412 20.18 17.19 -21.54
C GLY A 412 18.65 17.06 -21.64
N PHE A 413 18.13 16.00 -22.27
CA PHE A 413 16.68 15.77 -22.30
C PHE A 413 16.15 15.36 -20.93
N LYS A 414 14.97 15.90 -20.59
CA LYS A 414 14.23 15.63 -19.37
C LYS A 414 13.38 14.34 -19.47
N PRO A 415 12.90 13.79 -18.35
CA PRO A 415 12.18 12.50 -18.35
C PRO A 415 11.02 12.43 -19.35
N ASP A 416 10.18 13.47 -19.40
CA ASP A 416 9.02 13.51 -20.29
C ASP A 416 9.40 13.66 -21.77
N GLU A 417 10.48 14.39 -22.06
CA GLU A 417 10.99 14.54 -23.43
C GLU A 417 11.58 13.22 -23.94
N ILE A 418 12.30 12.50 -23.08
CA ILE A 418 12.84 11.16 -23.39
C ILE A 418 11.69 10.18 -23.63
N ALA A 419 10.65 10.19 -22.78
CA ALA A 419 9.46 9.35 -22.96
C ALA A 419 8.76 9.61 -24.30
N GLU A 420 8.74 10.86 -24.78
CA GLU A 420 8.21 11.19 -26.11
C GLU A 420 9.17 10.87 -27.26
N LYS A 421 10.48 10.79 -27.03
CA LYS A 421 11.50 10.57 -28.06
C LYS A 421 11.85 9.11 -28.29
N VAL A 422 11.87 8.28 -27.24
CA VAL A 422 12.31 6.89 -27.35
C VAL A 422 11.30 6.06 -28.16
N ARG A 423 11.77 5.37 -29.20
CA ARG A 423 10.95 4.53 -30.08
C ARG A 423 11.75 3.30 -30.45
N LEU A 424 11.17 2.11 -30.29
CA LEU A 424 11.86 0.89 -30.73
C LEU A 424 12.09 0.92 -32.25
N PRO A 425 13.23 0.40 -32.75
CA PRO A 425 13.42 0.17 -34.17
C PRO A 425 12.31 -0.72 -34.73
N LYS A 426 11.91 -0.49 -35.99
CA LYS A 426 10.77 -1.18 -36.63
C LYS A 426 10.74 -2.71 -36.43
N PRO A 427 11.86 -3.46 -36.56
CA PRO A 427 11.84 -4.91 -36.30
C PRO A 427 11.41 -5.30 -34.89
N LEU A 428 11.77 -4.50 -33.87
CA LEU A 428 11.35 -4.73 -32.49
C LEU A 428 9.93 -4.19 -32.24
N GLU A 429 9.59 -3.03 -32.79
CA GLU A 429 8.26 -2.41 -32.64
C GLU A 429 7.13 -3.27 -33.22
N CYS A 430 7.41 -3.99 -34.32
CA CYS A 430 6.47 -4.91 -34.97
C CYS A 430 6.46 -6.32 -34.35
N THR A 431 7.24 -6.57 -33.29
CA THR A 431 7.27 -7.87 -32.63
C THR A 431 6.09 -7.99 -31.64
N PRO A 432 5.17 -8.96 -31.79
CA PRO A 432 3.93 -9.03 -31.00
C PRO A 432 4.15 -9.05 -29.48
N TYR A 433 5.16 -9.79 -29.02
CA TYR A 433 5.50 -9.94 -27.60
C TYR A 433 6.37 -8.79 -27.04
N LEU A 434 6.65 -7.75 -27.83
CA LEU A 434 7.26 -6.50 -27.37
C LEU A 434 6.29 -5.31 -27.44
N ARG A 435 5.03 -5.57 -27.80
CA ARG A 435 3.98 -4.56 -27.75
C ARG A 435 3.72 -4.14 -26.29
N PRO A 436 3.33 -2.88 -26.06
CA PRO A 436 3.26 -2.33 -24.72
C PRO A 436 1.91 -2.65 -24.03
N TYR A 437 1.56 -3.93 -23.86
CA TYR A 437 0.30 -4.31 -23.23
C TYR A 437 0.33 -4.17 -21.70
N TYR A 438 1.51 -4.34 -21.09
CA TYR A 438 1.75 -4.12 -19.67
C TYR A 438 2.65 -2.90 -19.47
N GLY A 439 3.96 -3.08 -19.64
CA GLY A 439 4.93 -1.98 -19.67
C GLY A 439 4.82 -1.15 -20.94
N THR A 440 5.17 0.13 -20.84
CA THR A 440 5.24 1.03 -22.00
C THR A 440 6.61 1.63 -22.11
N LEU A 441 7.06 1.93 -23.33
CA LEU A 441 8.30 2.68 -23.54
C LEU A 441 8.30 4.02 -22.79
N LYS A 442 7.12 4.67 -22.66
CA LYS A 442 7.00 5.99 -22.05
C LYS A 442 7.28 5.98 -20.55
N HIS A 443 6.60 5.14 -19.77
CA HIS A 443 6.86 5.10 -18.33
C HIS A 443 8.14 4.34 -18.00
N ASN A 444 8.53 3.36 -18.82
CA ASN A 444 9.81 2.69 -18.62
C ASN A 444 11.00 3.64 -18.91
N ALA A 445 10.89 4.58 -19.85
CA ALA A 445 11.90 5.62 -20.05
C ALA A 445 12.07 6.53 -18.83
N ARG A 446 10.94 6.93 -18.22
CA ARG A 446 10.97 7.68 -16.95
C ARG A 446 11.58 6.86 -15.83
N ALA A 447 11.33 5.55 -15.79
CA ALA A 447 11.96 4.65 -14.84
C ALA A 447 13.48 4.61 -15.03
N VAL A 448 13.98 4.44 -16.26
CA VAL A 448 15.43 4.52 -16.54
C VAL A 448 15.98 5.86 -16.08
N TYR A 449 15.31 6.98 -16.34
CA TYR A 449 15.74 8.29 -15.81
C TYR A 449 15.81 8.28 -14.28
N GLN A 450 14.75 7.87 -13.60
CA GLN A 450 14.69 7.81 -12.14
C GLN A 450 15.81 6.94 -11.54
N ARG A 451 16.16 5.83 -12.21
CA ARG A 451 17.25 4.94 -11.78
C ARG A 451 18.61 5.63 -11.79
N TYR A 452 18.90 6.42 -12.83
CA TYR A 452 20.22 7.00 -13.04
C TYR A 452 20.39 8.41 -12.46
N LEU A 453 19.34 9.23 -12.49
CA LEU A 453 19.37 10.65 -12.10
C LEU A 453 18.39 11.01 -10.99
N GLY A 454 17.54 10.07 -10.55
CA GLY A 454 16.53 10.33 -9.53
C GLY A 454 15.34 11.14 -10.06
N TRP A 455 14.61 11.78 -9.14
CA TRP A 455 13.40 12.55 -9.45
C TRP A 455 13.69 13.96 -9.96
N TYR A 456 14.84 14.54 -9.58
CA TYR A 456 15.17 15.94 -9.86
C TYR A 456 15.70 16.12 -11.29
N ASP A 457 15.08 17.02 -12.06
CA ASP A 457 15.42 17.29 -13.47
C ASP A 457 16.48 18.39 -13.66
N ALA A 458 17.19 18.75 -12.59
CA ALA A 458 18.14 19.87 -12.55
C ALA A 458 17.54 21.27 -12.79
N ASN A 459 16.22 21.40 -12.90
CA ASN A 459 15.54 22.70 -12.97
C ASN A 459 15.18 23.17 -11.55
N PRO A 460 15.77 24.25 -11.01
CA PRO A 460 15.51 24.69 -9.64
C PRO A 460 14.06 25.12 -9.40
N VAL A 461 13.27 25.42 -10.44
CA VAL A 461 11.82 25.65 -10.31
C VAL A 461 11.08 24.41 -9.81
N HIS A 462 11.61 23.21 -10.08
CA HIS A 462 11.03 21.94 -9.68
C HIS A 462 11.68 21.35 -8.41
N LEU A 463 12.66 22.02 -7.82
CA LEU A 463 13.40 21.51 -6.65
C LEU A 463 12.55 21.52 -5.37
N ASP A 464 11.80 22.60 -5.17
CA ASP A 464 10.94 22.80 -4.01
C ASP A 464 9.59 23.40 -4.47
N PRO A 465 8.77 22.62 -5.20
CA PRO A 465 7.50 23.10 -5.70
C PRO A 465 6.50 23.27 -4.54
N LEU A 466 5.64 24.28 -4.64
CA LEU A 466 4.48 24.38 -3.74
C LEU A 466 3.68 23.07 -3.73
N PRO A 467 3.09 22.69 -2.58
CA PRO A 467 2.12 21.61 -2.52
C PRO A 467 1.06 21.75 -3.60
N GLU A 468 0.65 20.64 -4.20
CA GLU A 468 -0.14 20.63 -5.44
C GLU A 468 -1.41 21.47 -5.36
N LYS A 469 -2.16 21.37 -4.25
CA LYS A 469 -3.38 22.16 -4.01
C LYS A 469 -3.09 23.67 -4.00
N GLU A 470 -2.08 24.11 -3.25
CA GLU A 470 -1.71 25.53 -3.17
C GLU A 470 -1.26 26.06 -4.54
N ARG A 471 -0.46 25.26 -5.26
CA ARG A 471 -0.01 25.60 -6.62
C ARG A 471 -1.20 25.75 -7.57
N ALA A 472 -2.16 24.83 -7.52
CA ALA A 472 -3.35 24.83 -8.36
C ALA A 472 -4.25 26.05 -8.08
N GLU A 473 -4.45 26.43 -6.82
CA GLU A 473 -5.20 27.64 -6.44
C GLU A 473 -4.59 28.91 -7.05
N LYS A 474 -3.25 29.04 -6.99
CA LYS A 474 -2.55 30.17 -7.62
C LYS A 474 -2.67 30.14 -9.15
N TYR A 475 -2.54 28.98 -9.80
CA TYR A 475 -2.70 28.87 -11.24
C TYR A 475 -4.13 29.17 -11.70
N ALA A 476 -5.15 28.63 -11.01
CA ALA A 476 -6.54 28.90 -11.32
C ALA A 476 -6.85 30.40 -11.21
N ALA A 477 -6.37 31.07 -10.15
CA ALA A 477 -6.54 32.52 -9.99
C ALA A 477 -5.93 33.32 -11.15
N LEU A 478 -4.80 32.90 -11.71
CA LEU A 478 -4.16 33.54 -12.86
C LEU A 478 -4.89 33.23 -14.18
N LEU A 479 -5.29 31.97 -14.40
CA LEU A 479 -5.99 31.53 -15.61
C LEU A 479 -7.39 32.15 -15.76
N LEU A 480 -8.00 32.56 -14.66
CA LEU A 480 -9.35 33.14 -14.61
C LEU A 480 -9.39 34.68 -14.68
N GLN A 481 -8.25 35.38 -14.63
CA GLN A 481 -8.17 36.82 -14.96
C GLN A 481 -8.55 37.04 -16.43
N PRO A 482 -9.14 38.18 -16.85
CA PRO A 482 -10.21 38.26 -17.85
C PRO A 482 -9.82 37.71 -19.22
N ALA A 483 -9.75 36.39 -19.30
CA ALA A 483 -9.68 35.59 -20.49
C ALA A 483 -11.14 35.31 -20.82
N GLU A 484 -11.78 36.25 -21.52
CA GLU A 484 -12.96 35.89 -22.27
C GLU A 484 -12.58 34.65 -23.10
N ASN A 485 -13.18 33.51 -22.76
CA ASN A 485 -13.26 32.28 -23.54
C ASN A 485 -12.43 31.02 -23.12
N LEU A 486 -11.91 30.88 -21.89
CA LEU A 486 -11.21 29.65 -21.43
C LEU A 486 -12.03 28.35 -21.66
N VAL A 487 -13.33 28.38 -21.33
CA VAL A 487 -14.25 27.25 -21.55
C VAL A 487 -14.24 26.80 -23.02
N LYS A 488 -14.48 27.71 -23.99
CA LYS A 488 -14.50 27.32 -25.40
C LYS A 488 -13.13 26.87 -25.92
N GLN A 489 -12.03 27.34 -25.34
CA GLN A 489 -10.70 26.83 -25.67
C GLN A 489 -10.56 25.37 -25.23
N ILE A 490 -10.95 25.04 -23.99
CA ILE A 490 -10.98 23.65 -23.50
C ILE A 490 -11.84 22.76 -24.40
N GLU A 491 -13.03 23.22 -24.80
CA GLU A 491 -13.89 22.44 -25.72
C GLU A 491 -13.23 22.22 -27.09
N ALA A 492 -12.53 23.24 -27.61
CA ALA A 492 -11.84 23.15 -28.90
C ALA A 492 -10.65 22.19 -28.85
N GLU A 493 -9.86 22.22 -27.77
CA GLU A 493 -8.75 21.30 -27.51
C GLU A 493 -9.25 19.86 -27.38
N TYR A 494 -10.35 19.66 -26.66
CA TYR A 494 -11.00 18.35 -26.52
C TYR A 494 -11.46 17.81 -27.89
N LYS A 495 -12.13 18.63 -28.70
CA LYS A 495 -12.58 18.24 -30.06
C LYS A 495 -11.41 17.92 -31.00
N GLN A 496 -10.25 18.52 -30.78
CA GLN A 496 -9.03 18.23 -31.54
C GLN A 496 -8.30 16.96 -31.10
N GLY A 497 -8.72 16.36 -29.98
CA GLY A 497 -8.07 15.15 -29.44
C GLY A 497 -6.94 15.42 -28.45
N ASN A 498 -6.77 16.66 -27.98
CA ASN A 498 -5.69 17.04 -27.06
C ASN A 498 -6.00 16.67 -25.60
N TYR A 499 -6.46 15.44 -25.38
CA TYR A 499 -7.00 14.95 -24.10
C TYR A 499 -6.01 15.04 -22.95
N ARG A 500 -4.71 14.85 -23.19
CA ARG A 500 -3.68 14.98 -22.14
C ARG A 500 -3.64 16.40 -21.56
N PHE A 501 -3.72 17.40 -22.44
CA PHE A 501 -3.74 18.81 -22.03
C PHE A 501 -5.05 19.17 -21.36
N VAL A 502 -6.19 18.73 -21.93
CA VAL A 502 -7.51 18.98 -21.33
C VAL A 502 -7.62 18.36 -19.93
N ALA A 503 -7.16 17.12 -19.76
CA ALA A 503 -7.14 16.48 -18.45
C ALA A 503 -6.29 17.27 -17.45
N ASP A 504 -5.07 17.68 -17.82
CA ASP A 504 -4.18 18.46 -16.96
C ASP A 504 -4.81 19.80 -16.54
N VAL A 505 -5.26 20.62 -17.50
CA VAL A 505 -5.82 21.94 -17.18
C VAL A 505 -7.12 21.85 -16.37
N CYS A 506 -8.01 20.92 -16.70
CA CYS A 506 -9.25 20.72 -15.94
C CYS A 506 -8.96 20.21 -14.53
N TYR A 507 -7.97 19.33 -14.36
CA TYR A 507 -7.54 18.86 -13.04
C TYR A 507 -7.01 20.02 -12.19
N GLN A 508 -6.10 20.86 -12.73
CA GLN A 508 -5.60 22.04 -12.02
C GLN A 508 -6.72 23.03 -11.66
N LEU A 509 -7.70 23.25 -12.55
CA LEU A 509 -8.84 24.14 -12.28
C LEU A 509 -9.78 23.60 -11.19
N LEU A 510 -10.01 22.29 -11.17
CA LEU A 510 -10.79 21.64 -10.10
C LEU A 510 -10.08 21.73 -8.76
N LEU A 511 -8.78 21.39 -8.73
CA LEU A 511 -7.96 21.49 -7.51
C LEU A 511 -7.90 22.93 -6.98
N GLY A 512 -7.77 23.90 -7.89
CA GLY A 512 -7.77 25.32 -7.57
C GLY A 512 -9.14 25.92 -7.27
N LYS A 513 -10.20 25.09 -7.17
CA LYS A 513 -11.58 25.50 -6.86
C LYS A 513 -12.13 26.59 -7.81
N ALA A 514 -11.82 26.49 -9.10
CA ALA A 514 -12.36 27.37 -10.13
C ALA A 514 -13.90 27.27 -10.22
N PRO A 515 -14.62 28.35 -10.57
CA PRO A 515 -16.06 28.29 -10.82
C PRO A 515 -16.36 27.43 -12.05
N ASN A 516 -17.55 26.83 -12.11
CA ASN A 516 -17.96 25.81 -13.10
C ASN A 516 -17.23 24.45 -12.93
N ASP A 517 -17.16 23.98 -11.68
CA ASP A 517 -16.55 22.69 -11.34
C ASP A 517 -17.16 21.51 -12.11
N GLU A 518 -18.48 21.49 -12.32
CA GLU A 518 -19.17 20.45 -13.11
C GLU A 518 -18.58 20.34 -14.54
N PHE A 519 -18.36 21.48 -15.21
CA PHE A 519 -17.77 21.50 -16.55
C PHE A 519 -16.35 20.92 -16.55
N TYR A 520 -15.48 21.34 -15.63
CA TYR A 520 -14.11 20.85 -15.58
C TYR A 520 -14.06 19.37 -15.17
N ARG A 521 -14.95 18.93 -14.28
CA ARG A 521 -15.11 17.53 -13.86
C ARG A 521 -15.48 16.66 -15.05
N ASP A 522 -16.45 17.08 -15.84
CA ASP A 522 -16.88 16.37 -17.04
C ASP A 522 -15.76 16.27 -18.07
N TYR A 523 -15.09 17.38 -18.39
CA TYR A 523 -14.01 17.37 -19.38
C TYR A 523 -12.76 16.62 -18.90
N LEU A 524 -12.44 16.63 -17.61
CA LEU A 524 -11.41 15.78 -17.02
C LEU A 524 -11.78 14.31 -17.18
N ALA A 525 -12.95 13.89 -16.70
CA ALA A 525 -13.37 12.49 -16.74
C ALA A 525 -13.49 11.97 -18.19
N ASN A 526 -14.04 12.78 -19.09
CA ASN A 526 -14.17 12.43 -20.50
C ASN A 526 -12.79 12.33 -21.18
N SER A 527 -11.86 13.23 -20.87
CA SER A 527 -10.49 13.16 -21.41
C SER A 527 -9.75 11.92 -20.94
N LEU A 528 -9.83 11.59 -19.64
CA LEU A 528 -9.28 10.35 -19.10
C LEU A 528 -9.92 9.13 -19.79
N GLN A 529 -11.24 9.13 -19.98
CA GLN A 529 -11.93 8.05 -20.69
C GLN A 529 -11.44 7.87 -22.13
N GLN A 530 -11.29 8.96 -22.90
CA GLN A 530 -10.75 8.88 -24.27
C GLN A 530 -9.29 8.40 -24.28
N LEU A 531 -8.47 8.82 -23.31
CA LEU A 531 -7.11 8.30 -23.15
C LEU A 531 -7.10 6.79 -22.85
N GLY A 532 -8.02 6.31 -22.03
CA GLY A 532 -8.21 4.88 -21.78
C GLY A 532 -8.67 4.10 -23.02
N PHE A 533 -9.46 4.72 -23.90
CA PHE A 533 -9.88 4.12 -25.17
C PHE A 533 -8.76 4.08 -26.22
N LEU A 534 -7.81 5.01 -26.16
CA LEU A 534 -6.62 5.05 -27.00
C LEU A 534 -5.46 4.18 -26.49
N ALA A 535 -5.47 3.81 -25.22
CA ALA A 535 -4.35 3.10 -24.59
C ALA A 535 -4.22 1.66 -25.13
N GLU A 536 -3.03 1.33 -25.65
CA GLU A 536 -2.64 -0.05 -25.98
C GLU A 536 -2.26 -0.86 -24.73
N SER A 537 -1.75 -0.19 -23.68
CA SER A 537 -1.47 -0.81 -22.39
C SER A 537 -2.75 -1.01 -21.59
N GLY A 538 -2.99 -2.24 -21.15
CA GLY A 538 -4.11 -2.61 -20.28
C GLY A 538 -4.07 -1.86 -18.96
N ILE A 539 -2.88 -1.72 -18.37
CA ILE A 539 -2.74 -1.02 -17.09
C ILE A 539 -2.90 0.49 -17.20
N TRP A 540 -2.49 1.11 -18.32
CA TRP A 540 -2.78 2.53 -18.57
C TRP A 540 -4.27 2.75 -18.79
N ARG A 541 -4.92 1.88 -19.59
CA ARG A 541 -6.35 1.90 -19.81
C ARG A 541 -7.11 1.87 -18.49
N ASN A 542 -6.81 0.88 -17.64
CA ASN A 542 -7.48 0.74 -16.35
C ASN A 542 -7.24 1.96 -15.46
N SER A 543 -6.01 2.47 -15.39
CA SER A 543 -5.69 3.65 -14.58
C SER A 543 -6.47 4.89 -15.03
N TYR A 544 -6.57 5.12 -16.34
CA TYR A 544 -7.36 6.21 -16.90
C TYR A 544 -8.85 6.06 -16.62
N LEU A 545 -9.42 4.87 -16.81
CA LEU A 545 -10.85 4.62 -16.60
C LEU A 545 -11.24 4.65 -15.13
N SER A 546 -10.40 4.12 -14.22
CA SER A 546 -10.60 4.23 -12.78
C SER A 546 -10.55 5.70 -12.34
N GLY A 547 -9.59 6.49 -12.84
CA GLY A 547 -9.53 7.93 -12.59
C GLY A 547 -10.76 8.68 -13.10
N ALA A 548 -11.23 8.38 -14.32
CA ALA A 548 -12.46 8.95 -14.86
C ALA A 548 -13.68 8.62 -13.99
N GLY A 549 -13.75 7.38 -13.50
CA GLY A 549 -14.80 6.93 -12.61
C GLY A 549 -14.80 7.66 -11.27
N GLU A 550 -13.65 7.77 -10.59
CA GLU A 550 -13.55 8.49 -9.31
C GLU A 550 -13.79 10.00 -9.45
N VAL A 551 -13.41 10.62 -10.58
CA VAL A 551 -13.74 12.03 -10.83
C VAL A 551 -15.26 12.26 -10.90
N ARG A 552 -16.01 11.29 -11.43
CA ARG A 552 -17.47 11.34 -11.60
C ARG A 552 -18.24 10.98 -10.32
N GLU A 553 -17.77 9.97 -9.59
CA GLU A 553 -18.54 9.33 -8.52
C GLU A 553 -17.93 9.54 -7.12
N GLY A 554 -16.72 10.08 -7.05
CA GLY A 554 -15.92 10.11 -5.83
C GLY A 554 -15.19 8.79 -5.57
N THR A 555 -14.31 8.80 -4.58
CA THR A 555 -13.57 7.61 -4.16
C THR A 555 -14.54 6.59 -3.53
N PRO A 556 -14.55 5.33 -3.99
CA PRO A 556 -15.40 4.31 -3.40
C PRO A 556 -15.09 4.13 -1.92
N GLN A 557 -16.09 4.34 -1.05
CA GLN A 557 -15.95 4.01 0.35
C GLN A 557 -16.03 2.49 0.51
N GLN A 558 -14.89 1.83 0.73
CA GLN A 558 -14.90 0.45 1.18
C GLN A 558 -15.25 0.42 2.66
N LYS A 559 -16.32 -0.30 3.02
CA LYS A 559 -16.43 -0.87 4.36
C LYS A 559 -15.27 -1.86 4.54
N PRO A 560 -14.62 -1.93 5.72
CA PRO A 560 -13.61 -2.95 5.99
C PRO A 560 -14.14 -4.32 5.55
N SER A 561 -13.37 -5.02 4.71
CA SER A 561 -13.86 -6.21 3.98
C SER A 561 -14.09 -7.44 4.85
N VAL A 562 -13.86 -7.34 6.17
CA VAL A 562 -14.09 -8.42 7.13
C VAL A 562 -14.59 -7.77 8.42
N ALA A 563 -15.71 -8.25 8.96
CA ALA A 563 -16.03 -7.98 10.36
C ALA A 563 -14.84 -8.48 11.20
N PRO A 564 -14.33 -7.71 12.17
CA PRO A 564 -13.22 -8.17 12.98
C PRO A 564 -13.59 -9.51 13.64
N LEU A 565 -12.85 -10.56 13.33
CA LEU A 565 -13.02 -11.83 14.04
C LEU A 565 -12.59 -11.60 15.49
N LEU A 566 -13.37 -12.09 16.45
CA LEU A 566 -13.05 -11.97 17.89
C LEU A 566 -12.51 -13.31 18.40
N ASN A 567 -11.54 -13.25 19.32
CA ASN A 567 -11.18 -14.38 20.17
C ASN A 567 -12.30 -14.62 21.21
N ASP A 568 -12.30 -15.78 21.87
CA ASP A 568 -13.25 -16.11 22.96
C ASP A 568 -13.22 -15.09 24.11
N ASP A 569 -12.14 -14.31 24.20
CA ASP A 569 -11.93 -13.27 25.20
C ASP A 569 -12.28 -11.86 24.70
N GLY A 570 -12.84 -11.70 23.49
CA GLY A 570 -13.26 -10.42 22.93
C GLY A 570 -12.14 -9.57 22.32
N THR A 571 -10.90 -10.07 22.21
CA THR A 571 -9.83 -9.39 21.47
C THR A 571 -9.92 -9.65 19.97
N TYR A 572 -9.48 -8.69 19.13
CA TYR A 572 -9.50 -8.93 17.68
C TYR A 572 -8.47 -9.98 17.29
N LYS A 573 -8.94 -10.95 16.51
CA LYS A 573 -8.14 -11.91 15.76
C LYS A 573 -7.75 -11.26 14.44
N MET A 574 -6.44 -11.17 14.16
CA MET A 574 -6.01 -10.85 12.80
C MET A 574 -6.64 -11.87 11.84
N PRO A 575 -7.31 -11.45 10.73
CA PRO A 575 -7.41 -12.32 9.57
C PRO A 575 -6.00 -12.82 9.30
N LEU A 576 -5.83 -14.14 9.32
CA LEU A 576 -4.54 -14.83 9.30
C LEU A 576 -3.73 -14.39 8.07
N SER A 577 -2.99 -13.28 8.15
CA SER A 577 -2.01 -12.97 7.10
C SER A 577 -0.87 -13.96 7.34
N SER A 578 -0.94 -15.05 6.60
CA SER A 578 0.10 -16.09 6.57
C SER A 578 1.49 -15.47 6.38
N MET A 579 1.57 -14.33 5.69
CA MET A 579 2.80 -13.54 5.56
C MET A 579 3.35 -13.06 6.90
N MET A 580 2.58 -12.33 7.73
CA MET A 580 3.10 -11.80 9.02
C MET A 580 3.53 -12.92 9.95
N ARG A 581 2.77 -14.03 9.98
CA ARG A 581 3.11 -15.22 10.79
C ARG A 581 4.47 -15.82 10.45
N ASN A 582 4.89 -15.67 9.21
CA ASN A 582 6.11 -16.28 8.67
C ASN A 582 7.26 -15.27 8.51
N MET A 583 7.09 -13.99 8.84
CA MET A 583 8.18 -13.00 8.84
C MET A 583 9.26 -13.35 9.88
N SER A 584 10.47 -12.80 9.72
CA SER A 584 11.47 -12.79 10.80
C SER A 584 11.07 -11.79 11.90
N ASN A 585 11.66 -11.91 13.08
CA ASN A 585 11.38 -10.95 14.17
C ASN A 585 11.89 -9.54 13.82
N GLU A 586 13.02 -9.44 13.13
CA GLU A 586 13.56 -8.18 12.62
C GLU A 586 12.59 -7.50 11.64
N MET A 587 12.02 -8.24 10.68
CA MET A 587 11.04 -7.68 9.74
C MET A 587 9.77 -7.17 10.43
N LEU A 588 9.33 -7.85 11.50
CA LEU A 588 8.21 -7.39 12.32
C LEU A 588 8.57 -6.11 13.06
N LEU A 589 9.76 -6.02 13.66
CA LEU A 589 10.22 -4.80 14.33
C LEU A 589 10.38 -3.62 13.36
N ASP A 590 10.85 -3.85 12.13
CA ASP A 590 10.87 -2.84 11.06
C ASP A 590 9.45 -2.36 10.73
N TYR A 591 8.47 -3.28 10.64
CA TYR A 591 7.07 -2.91 10.43
C TYR A 591 6.53 -2.06 11.59
N LEU A 592 6.80 -2.44 12.84
CA LEU A 592 6.40 -1.66 14.01
C LEU A 592 7.02 -0.25 14.01
N ALA A 593 8.27 -0.12 13.57
CA ALA A 593 8.92 1.17 13.43
C ALA A 593 8.28 2.04 12.33
N ILE A 594 7.83 1.43 11.23
CA ILE A 594 7.14 2.13 10.13
C ILE A 594 5.79 2.71 10.58
N VAL A 595 5.05 1.96 11.41
CA VAL A 595 3.70 2.37 11.85
C VAL A 595 3.69 3.15 13.16
N LEU A 596 4.85 3.42 13.77
CA LEU A 596 4.95 4.21 14.99
C LEU A 596 4.70 5.70 14.70
N ASP A 597 3.77 6.32 15.44
CA ASP A 597 3.61 7.77 15.44
C ASP A 597 4.82 8.44 16.12
N THR A 598 5.70 9.02 15.30
CA THR A 598 6.95 9.64 15.74
C THR A 598 6.72 10.82 16.69
N ASP A 599 5.62 11.57 16.52
CA ASP A 599 5.31 12.73 17.35
C ASP A 599 4.88 12.28 18.75
N LYS A 600 3.98 11.29 18.83
CA LYS A 600 3.61 10.66 20.12
C LYS A 600 4.80 9.97 20.77
N ALA A 601 5.63 9.27 19.99
CA ALA A 601 6.81 8.57 20.51
C ALA A 601 7.90 9.53 21.01
N SER A 602 8.03 10.72 20.41
CA SER A 602 8.97 11.76 20.87
C SER A 602 8.62 12.26 22.27
N ALA A 603 7.33 12.26 22.64
CA ALA A 603 6.87 12.65 23.95
C ALA A 603 7.38 11.72 25.08
N LEU A 604 7.65 10.43 24.79
CA LEU A 604 8.19 9.47 25.76
C LEU A 604 9.57 9.88 26.32
N GLY A 605 10.37 10.59 25.52
CA GLY A 605 11.67 11.13 25.94
C GLY A 605 11.62 12.60 26.39
N ALA A 606 10.61 13.35 25.95
CA ALA A 606 10.50 14.79 26.22
C ALA A 606 10.22 15.14 27.68
N GLU A 607 9.60 14.24 28.48
CA GLU A 607 9.43 14.43 29.93
C GLU A 607 10.76 14.66 30.68
N ALA A 608 11.91 14.34 30.07
CA ALA A 608 13.23 14.52 30.65
C ALA A 608 14.08 15.67 30.08
N LEU A 609 13.66 16.30 28.98
CA LEU A 609 14.38 17.45 28.40
C LEU A 609 14.14 18.74 29.19
N TRP A 610 13.01 18.85 29.89
CA TRP A 610 12.55 20.09 30.53
C TRP A 610 12.72 20.10 32.05
N SER A 611 12.82 18.92 32.66
CA SER A 611 13.16 18.79 34.07
C SER A 611 14.68 18.62 34.19
N GLN A 612 15.39 19.62 34.73
CA GLN A 612 16.82 19.48 35.08
C GLN A 612 17.08 18.42 36.17
N LYS A 613 16.04 17.76 36.71
CA LYS A 613 16.11 16.82 37.83
C LYS A 613 15.91 15.35 37.44
N SER A 614 15.30 15.04 36.29
CA SER A 614 15.17 13.66 35.83
C SER A 614 16.28 13.37 34.83
N LYS A 615 17.11 12.34 35.11
CA LYS A 615 17.85 11.67 34.04
C LYS A 615 16.83 11.33 32.92
N PRO A 616 17.23 11.35 31.63
CA PRO A 616 16.39 10.80 30.56
C PRO A 616 15.73 9.53 31.06
N ALA A 617 14.40 9.49 31.11
CA ALA A 617 13.72 8.23 31.36
C ALA A 617 14.17 7.33 30.22
N THR A 618 15.09 6.41 30.49
CA THR A 618 15.63 5.53 29.45
C THR A 618 14.45 4.73 28.90
N THR A 619 14.10 4.96 27.64
CA THR A 619 13.08 4.18 26.92
C THR A 619 13.63 2.83 26.47
N ASP A 620 14.90 2.56 26.79
CA ASP A 620 15.57 1.29 26.57
C ASP A 620 14.95 0.15 27.40
N PHE A 621 14.63 -0.94 26.72
CA PHE A 621 14.27 -2.20 27.34
C PHE A 621 14.69 -3.39 26.48
N TYR A 622 14.70 -4.56 27.10
CA TYR A 622 14.99 -5.81 26.42
C TYR A 622 13.68 -6.54 26.09
N LEU A 623 13.49 -6.86 24.80
CA LEU A 623 12.35 -7.60 24.29
C LEU A 623 12.78 -9.02 23.92
N GLY A 624 12.24 -10.01 24.61
CA GLY A 624 12.35 -11.42 24.24
C GLY A 624 11.13 -11.86 23.42
N ILE A 625 11.37 -12.44 22.24
CA ILE A 625 10.32 -13.01 21.39
C ILE A 625 10.56 -14.51 21.28
N THR A 626 9.67 -15.31 21.87
CA THR A 626 9.74 -16.77 21.84
C THR A 626 8.94 -17.33 20.67
N SER A 627 9.50 -18.31 19.95
CA SER A 627 8.83 -18.99 18.86
C SER A 627 7.66 -19.87 19.35
N MET A 628 6.78 -20.26 18.43
CA MET A 628 5.62 -21.11 18.74
C MET A 628 5.96 -22.61 18.91
N THR A 629 7.18 -23.05 18.56
CA THR A 629 7.48 -24.47 18.35
C THR A 629 8.15 -25.18 19.52
N SER A 630 8.41 -24.51 20.64
CA SER A 630 9.02 -25.15 21.80
C SER A 630 8.50 -24.62 23.13
N GLU A 631 8.16 -25.53 24.05
CA GLU A 631 7.97 -25.24 25.48
C GLU A 631 9.32 -24.93 26.20
N SER A 632 10.45 -24.91 25.49
CA SER A 632 11.77 -24.58 26.03
C SER A 632 12.12 -23.09 25.84
N SER A 633 12.80 -22.52 26.83
CA SER A 633 13.33 -21.15 26.82
C SER A 633 14.42 -20.89 25.77
N ASP A 634 14.97 -21.95 25.17
CA ASP A 634 16.16 -21.92 24.29
C ASP A 634 15.90 -21.32 22.89
N ASP A 635 14.63 -21.06 22.51
CA ASP A 635 14.25 -20.46 21.22
C ASP A 635 13.75 -19.01 21.34
N THR A 636 14.19 -18.31 22.38
CA THR A 636 13.87 -16.89 22.57
C THR A 636 14.92 -16.01 21.90
N GLN A 637 14.50 -15.20 20.93
CA GLN A 637 15.36 -14.16 20.36
C GLN A 637 15.25 -12.88 21.18
N LEU A 638 16.39 -12.31 21.55
CA LEU A 638 16.46 -11.12 22.39
C LEU A 638 16.86 -9.90 21.56
N PHE A 639 16.15 -8.80 21.82
CA PHE A 639 16.38 -7.51 21.19
C PHE A 639 16.54 -6.45 22.26
N HIS A 640 17.54 -5.58 22.11
CA HIS A 640 17.58 -4.30 22.81
C HIS A 640 16.79 -3.29 21.98
N VAL A 641 15.68 -2.80 22.52
CA VAL A 641 14.77 -1.84 21.86
C VAL A 641 14.93 -0.48 22.53
N SER A 642 15.05 0.56 21.73
CA SER A 642 15.23 1.94 22.16
C SER A 642 14.28 2.86 21.38
N ILE A 643 13.66 3.82 22.07
CA ILE A 643 12.83 4.85 21.43
C ILE A 643 13.39 6.20 21.79
N GLU A 644 14.22 6.72 20.90
CA GLU A 644 14.86 8.02 21.05
C GLU A 644 14.47 8.90 19.87
N TYR A 645 14.19 10.18 20.15
CA TYR A 645 13.83 11.16 19.12
C TYR A 645 12.60 10.75 18.29
N GLY A 646 11.67 9.99 18.89
CA GLY A 646 10.50 9.45 18.20
C GLY A 646 10.77 8.26 17.28
N VAL A 647 12.00 7.74 17.26
CA VAL A 647 12.42 6.65 16.39
C VAL A 647 12.59 5.37 17.19
N LEU A 648 11.95 4.29 16.74
CA LEU A 648 12.18 2.95 17.27
C LEU A 648 13.41 2.35 16.60
N LEU A 649 14.44 2.07 17.41
CA LEU A 649 15.64 1.34 17.01
C LEU A 649 15.71 0.04 17.77
N TYR A 650 16.24 -0.99 17.13
CA TYR A 650 16.51 -2.26 17.78
C TYR A 650 17.83 -2.87 17.33
N ARG A 651 18.41 -3.70 18.18
CA ARG A 651 19.51 -4.60 17.81
C ARG A 651 19.31 -5.96 18.45
N LYS A 652 19.62 -7.00 17.70
CA LYS A 652 19.67 -8.36 18.23
C LYS A 652 20.84 -8.49 19.20
N ILE A 653 20.62 -9.17 20.33
CA ILE A 653 21.62 -9.35 21.39
C ILE A 653 21.66 -10.79 21.86
N LEU A 654 22.74 -11.16 22.55
CA LEU A 654 22.81 -12.40 23.31
C LEU A 654 22.33 -12.18 24.75
N ASP A 655 21.92 -13.23 25.45
CA ASP A 655 21.43 -13.13 26.83
C ASP A 655 22.53 -12.64 27.80
N GLU A 656 23.80 -12.93 27.49
CA GLU A 656 24.97 -12.44 28.24
C GLU A 656 25.21 -10.93 28.13
N ASP A 657 24.63 -10.26 27.11
CA ASP A 657 24.77 -8.83 26.88
C ASP A 657 23.71 -7.99 27.63
N ILE A 658 22.79 -8.63 28.37
CA ILE A 658 21.75 -7.94 29.13
C ILE A 658 22.36 -7.26 30.36
N SER A 659 22.43 -5.94 30.31
CA SER A 659 23.03 -5.12 31.39
C SER A 659 22.02 -4.53 32.39
N SER A 660 20.71 -4.68 32.13
CA SER A 660 19.62 -4.11 32.94
C SER A 660 18.46 -5.10 33.11
N PRO A 661 17.76 -5.12 34.26
CA PRO A 661 16.62 -6.02 34.50
C PRO A 661 15.33 -5.63 33.76
N VAL A 662 15.30 -4.48 33.07
CA VAL A 662 14.13 -3.98 32.33
C VAL A 662 13.92 -4.84 31.07
N LYS A 663 13.24 -5.98 31.24
CA LYS A 663 13.04 -7.02 30.23
C LYS A 663 11.59 -7.49 30.22
N VAL A 664 11.03 -7.68 29.03
CA VAL A 664 9.72 -8.32 28.82
C VAL A 664 9.89 -9.47 27.82
N ILE A 665 9.21 -10.59 28.08
CA ILE A 665 9.20 -11.74 27.16
C ILE A 665 7.76 -11.94 26.70
N LEU A 666 7.58 -12.14 25.39
CA LEU A 666 6.29 -12.43 24.79
C LEU A 666 6.43 -13.52 23.73
N THR A 667 5.33 -14.23 23.47
CA THR A 667 5.28 -15.20 22.38
C THR A 667 4.99 -14.49 21.07
N ARG A 668 5.30 -15.12 19.94
CA ARG A 668 4.87 -14.63 18.62
C ARG A 668 3.37 -14.37 18.52
N GLU A 669 2.51 -15.17 19.16
CA GLU A 669 1.06 -14.91 19.14
C GLU A 669 0.67 -13.67 19.94
N ASN A 670 1.34 -13.39 21.07
CA ASN A 670 1.13 -12.13 21.76
C ASN A 670 1.51 -10.96 20.86
N LEU A 671 2.64 -11.04 20.14
CA LEU A 671 3.06 -10.00 19.20
C LEU A 671 2.04 -9.80 18.08
N TYR A 672 1.57 -10.87 17.46
CA TYR A 672 0.55 -10.78 16.41
C TYR A 672 -0.78 -10.26 16.93
N SER A 673 -1.16 -10.62 18.16
CA SER A 673 -2.37 -10.10 18.80
C SER A 673 -2.23 -8.60 19.08
N LEU A 674 -1.05 -8.12 19.47
CA LEU A 674 -0.81 -6.68 19.63
C LEU A 674 -0.92 -5.94 18.30
N ILE A 675 -0.29 -6.47 17.25
CA ILE A 675 -0.39 -5.93 15.88
C ILE A 675 -1.84 -5.90 15.39
N ALA A 676 -2.61 -6.97 15.64
CA ALA A 676 -4.01 -7.08 15.28
C ALA A 676 -4.89 -5.97 15.86
N ASN A 677 -4.49 -5.47 17.03
CA ASN A 677 -5.24 -4.53 17.84
C ASN A 677 -4.61 -3.14 17.83
N ILE A 678 -3.72 -2.82 16.88
CA ILE A 678 -3.27 -1.43 16.66
C ILE A 678 -4.50 -0.54 16.41
N GLY A 679 -4.64 0.50 17.23
CA GLY A 679 -5.82 1.37 17.27
C GLY A 679 -6.92 0.94 18.25
N ASN A 680 -6.76 -0.18 18.98
CA ASN A 680 -7.66 -0.60 20.07
C ASN A 680 -6.87 -0.69 21.39
N ASN A 681 -6.78 0.44 22.09
CA ASN A 681 -6.01 0.59 23.32
C ASN A 681 -6.48 -0.33 24.46
N ALA A 682 -7.78 -0.62 24.54
CA ALA A 682 -8.34 -1.52 25.56
C ALA A 682 -7.84 -2.96 25.37
N ASN A 683 -7.86 -3.46 24.14
CA ASN A 683 -7.35 -4.80 23.82
C ASN A 683 -5.83 -4.87 24.00
N ILE A 684 -5.09 -3.84 23.59
CA ILE A 684 -3.63 -3.75 23.81
C ILE A 684 -3.32 -3.86 25.31
N LYS A 685 -4.00 -3.08 26.16
CA LYS A 685 -3.82 -3.11 27.62
C LYS A 685 -4.12 -4.50 28.20
N LYS A 686 -5.17 -5.16 27.72
CA LYS A 686 -5.52 -6.52 28.13
C LYS A 686 -4.44 -7.53 27.78
N ILE A 687 -3.93 -7.48 26.54
CA ILE A 687 -2.88 -8.40 26.06
C ILE A 687 -1.59 -8.19 26.86
N VAL A 688 -1.15 -6.94 27.03
CA VAL A 688 0.08 -6.60 27.75
C VAL A 688 -0.02 -6.94 29.24
N GLY A 689 -1.18 -6.76 29.86
CA GLY A 689 -1.42 -7.13 31.26
C GLY A 689 -1.32 -8.64 31.56
N GLY A 690 -1.34 -9.48 30.52
CA GLY A 690 -1.10 -10.93 30.65
C GLY A 690 0.36 -11.35 30.44
N LEU A 691 1.27 -10.43 30.14
CA LEU A 691 2.68 -10.73 29.89
C LEU A 691 3.47 -10.89 31.19
N THR A 692 4.58 -11.61 31.12
CA THR A 692 5.53 -11.78 32.22
C THR A 692 6.81 -11.00 31.93
N GLY A 693 7.31 -10.26 32.92
CA GLY A 693 8.47 -9.40 32.76
C GLY A 693 8.53 -8.31 33.81
N ASP A 694 9.45 -7.36 33.60
CA ASP A 694 9.56 -6.14 34.38
C ASP A 694 8.40 -5.18 34.05
N ASP A 695 7.76 -4.62 35.08
CA ASP A 695 6.57 -3.77 34.94
C ASP A 695 6.85 -2.53 34.08
N ARG A 696 8.08 -1.99 34.11
CA ARG A 696 8.46 -0.86 33.28
C ARG A 696 8.59 -1.27 31.82
N ALA A 697 9.19 -2.42 31.53
CA ALA A 697 9.26 -2.95 30.16
C ALA A 697 7.87 -3.22 29.57
N ILE A 698 6.96 -3.78 30.37
CA ILE A 698 5.56 -4.04 30.02
C ILE A 698 4.83 -2.71 29.73
N SER A 699 4.97 -1.72 30.61
CA SER A 699 4.36 -0.39 30.44
C SER A 699 4.87 0.32 29.18
N LEU A 700 6.19 0.28 28.94
CA LEU A 700 6.79 0.82 27.72
C LEU A 700 6.23 0.11 26.48
N LEU A 701 6.19 -1.22 26.46
CA LEU A 701 5.63 -1.98 25.35
C LEU A 701 4.16 -1.59 25.08
N GLN A 702 3.34 -1.43 26.12
CA GLN A 702 1.96 -0.96 25.98
C GLN A 702 1.90 0.42 25.31
N GLN A 703 2.69 1.38 25.79
CA GLN A 703 2.71 2.74 25.24
C GLN A 703 3.12 2.75 23.77
N ILE A 704 4.13 1.96 23.40
CA ILE A 704 4.60 1.84 22.01
C ILE A 704 3.46 1.40 21.09
N PHE A 705 2.72 0.35 21.48
CA PHE A 705 1.61 -0.14 20.68
C PHE A 705 0.42 0.83 20.65
N CYS A 706 0.13 1.54 21.75
CA CYS A 706 -0.90 2.60 21.75
C CYS A 706 -0.53 3.79 20.85
N TYR A 707 0.75 4.01 20.56
CA TYR A 707 1.21 5.07 19.66
C TYR A 707 1.34 4.62 18.20
N MET A 708 1.00 3.38 17.87
CA MET A 708 1.03 2.95 16.46
C MET A 708 -0.21 3.42 15.70
N VAL A 709 0.01 3.84 14.46
CA VAL A 709 -1.03 4.25 13.52
C VAL A 709 -1.61 3.00 12.84
N ASN A 710 -2.93 2.84 12.92
CA ASN A 710 -3.63 1.81 12.14
C ASN A 710 -3.67 2.19 10.66
N ILE A 711 -2.65 1.83 9.91
CA ILE A 711 -2.51 2.21 8.49
C ILE A 711 -3.62 1.64 7.58
N ASN A 712 -4.30 0.55 7.99
CA ASN A 712 -5.37 -0.06 7.20
C ASN A 712 -6.59 0.87 7.06
N ARG A 713 -6.78 1.83 7.97
CA ARG A 713 -7.84 2.85 7.87
C ARG A 713 -7.69 3.73 6.62
N TYR A 714 -6.49 3.76 6.03
CA TYR A 714 -6.16 4.55 4.84
C TYR A 714 -6.21 3.76 3.52
N ALA A 715 -6.69 2.51 3.50
CA ALA A 715 -6.72 1.68 2.29
C ALA A 715 -7.48 2.28 1.09
N THR A 716 -8.29 3.33 1.32
CA THR A 716 -9.09 4.02 0.30
C THR A 716 -8.74 5.51 0.18
N PHE A 717 -7.48 5.90 0.37
CA PHE A 717 -7.08 7.31 0.17
C PHE A 717 -7.38 7.81 -1.26
N ASP A 718 -7.64 9.12 -1.35
CA ASP A 718 -7.96 9.80 -2.61
C ASP A 718 -6.74 9.84 -3.55
N ILE A 719 -6.96 9.54 -4.85
CA ILE A 719 -5.94 9.66 -5.91
C ILE A 719 -6.23 10.87 -6.82
N MET A 720 -7.49 11.08 -7.19
CA MET A 720 -7.91 12.17 -8.09
C MET A 720 -8.28 13.47 -7.36
N GLN A 721 -8.01 13.52 -6.06
CA GLN A 721 -8.06 14.71 -5.22
C GLN A 721 -6.76 14.73 -4.40
N PRO A 722 -6.30 15.87 -3.85
CA PRO A 722 -5.22 15.86 -2.89
C PRO A 722 -5.60 14.86 -1.80
N CYS A 723 -4.63 14.14 -1.24
CA CYS A 723 -4.88 13.22 -0.13
C CYS A 723 -5.55 14.02 0.99
N ASN A 724 -6.88 14.01 1.00
CA ASN A 724 -7.65 14.48 2.10
C ASN A 724 -7.60 13.30 3.04
N ASP A 725 -6.84 13.48 4.10
CA ASP A 725 -7.19 12.72 5.25
C ASP A 725 -8.66 13.08 5.57
N ARG A 726 -9.60 12.20 5.23
CA ARG A 726 -11.04 12.39 5.52
C ARG A 726 -11.26 12.76 6.98
N TYR A 727 -10.36 12.26 7.84
CA TYR A 727 -10.27 12.64 9.24
C TYR A 727 -9.94 14.11 9.44
N TYR A 728 -9.07 14.71 8.62
CA TYR A 728 -8.79 16.14 8.65
C TYR A 728 -10.05 16.96 8.39
N GLN A 729 -10.95 16.55 7.48
CA GLN A 729 -12.24 17.22 7.28
C GLN A 729 -13.17 17.05 8.49
N TRP A 730 -13.23 15.85 9.06
CA TRP A 730 -14.01 15.60 10.28
C TRP A 730 -13.47 16.41 11.46
N VAL A 731 -12.15 16.51 11.58
CA VAL A 731 -11.47 17.31 12.60
C VAL A 731 -11.68 18.80 12.35
N GLU A 732 -11.55 19.31 11.13
CA GLU A 732 -11.86 20.71 10.80
C GLU A 732 -13.32 21.05 11.08
N LYS A 733 -14.25 20.15 10.74
CA LYS A 733 -15.68 20.31 11.03
C LYS A 733 -15.96 20.31 12.53
N CYS A 734 -15.35 19.39 13.27
CA CYS A 734 -15.48 19.31 14.72
C CYS A 734 -14.90 20.55 15.38
N ALA A 735 -13.68 20.95 15.01
CA ALA A 735 -13.03 22.17 15.47
C ALA A 735 -13.89 23.40 15.18
N GLY A 736 -14.36 23.59 13.93
CA GLY A 736 -15.19 24.73 13.55
C GLY A 736 -16.52 24.80 14.31
N MET A 737 -17.19 23.66 14.51
CA MET A 737 -18.40 23.60 15.35
C MET A 737 -18.09 24.01 16.81
N LEU A 738 -16.99 23.50 17.36
CA LEU A 738 -16.56 23.86 18.70
C LEU A 738 -16.28 25.37 18.75
N GLU A 739 -15.53 25.93 17.80
CA GLU A 739 -15.24 27.37 17.70
C GLU A 739 -16.51 28.24 17.68
N GLU A 740 -17.56 27.86 16.97
CA GLU A 740 -18.83 28.59 16.95
C GLU A 740 -19.52 28.62 18.33
N SER A 741 -19.37 27.55 19.11
CA SER A 741 -19.92 27.44 20.47
C SER A 741 -19.05 28.12 21.55
N TYR A 742 -17.85 28.57 21.18
CA TYR A 742 -16.83 29.06 22.11
C TYR A 742 -17.29 30.27 22.93
N ASP A 743 -17.91 31.27 22.30
CA ASP A 743 -18.28 32.52 22.96
C ASP A 743 -19.27 32.27 24.12
N ASN A 744 -20.16 31.27 23.96
CA ASN A 744 -21.12 30.86 24.99
C ASN A 744 -20.45 30.12 26.15
N ILE A 745 -19.42 29.32 25.87
CA ILE A 745 -18.69 28.52 26.87
C ILE A 745 -17.64 29.35 27.61
N SER A 746 -17.09 30.39 26.96
CA SER A 746 -16.04 31.25 27.51
C SER A 746 -16.44 31.92 28.82
N VAL A 747 -17.73 32.23 29.01
CA VAL A 747 -18.29 32.95 30.17
C VAL A 747 -18.81 32.04 31.30
N ILE A 748 -18.80 30.73 31.11
CA ILE A 748 -19.31 29.74 32.07
C ILE A 748 -18.17 29.25 32.98
N SER A 749 -18.45 28.99 34.26
CA SER A 749 -17.47 28.40 35.20
C SER A 749 -17.17 26.94 34.83
N PHE A 750 -15.96 26.45 35.11
CA PHE A 750 -15.45 25.16 34.62
C PHE A 750 -16.30 23.95 35.04
N ASP A 751 -16.79 23.97 36.29
CA ASP A 751 -17.62 22.89 36.86
C ASP A 751 -19.11 23.05 36.52
N THR A 752 -19.47 24.10 35.76
CA THR A 752 -20.86 24.39 35.43
C THR A 752 -21.26 23.68 34.16
N ALA A 753 -22.26 22.82 34.30
CA ALA A 753 -22.98 22.15 33.23
C ALA A 753 -23.37 23.12 32.10
N TYR A 754 -22.99 22.80 30.85
CA TYR A 754 -23.52 23.46 29.66
C TYR A 754 -24.34 22.45 28.85
N SER A 755 -25.55 22.85 28.48
CA SER A 755 -26.41 22.04 27.61
C SER A 755 -26.24 22.54 26.17
N LEU A 756 -25.70 21.69 25.31
CA LEU A 756 -25.57 21.95 23.88
C LEU A 756 -26.96 22.07 23.22
N SER A 757 -27.06 22.84 22.14
CA SER A 757 -28.29 22.85 21.34
C SER A 757 -28.48 21.50 20.65
N GLU A 758 -29.70 21.10 20.33
CA GLU A 758 -29.96 19.77 19.74
C GLU A 758 -29.21 19.54 18.42
N ASN A 759 -29.02 20.58 17.61
CA ASN A 759 -28.18 20.50 16.41
C ASN A 759 -26.70 20.28 16.73
N ASP A 760 -26.17 20.93 17.78
CA ASP A 760 -24.78 20.75 18.21
C ASP A 760 -24.58 19.35 18.80
N LYS A 761 -25.60 18.81 19.48
CA LYS A 761 -25.60 17.43 19.98
C LYS A 761 -25.56 16.41 18.85
N ASP A 762 -26.41 16.58 17.84
CA ASP A 762 -26.44 15.70 16.65
C ASP A 762 -25.13 15.77 15.87
N CYS A 763 -24.58 16.97 15.70
CA CYS A 763 -23.31 17.17 15.01
C CYS A 763 -22.12 16.62 15.81
N TRP A 764 -22.13 16.75 17.14
CA TRP A 764 -21.15 16.16 18.05
C TRP A 764 -21.22 14.64 18.08
N ASN A 765 -22.40 14.04 18.23
CA ASN A 765 -22.56 12.59 18.19
C ASN A 765 -22.16 12.02 16.83
N SER A 766 -22.49 12.70 15.73
CA SER A 766 -22.07 12.27 14.40
C SER A 766 -20.56 12.40 14.18
N THR A 767 -19.98 13.56 14.46
CA THR A 767 -18.58 13.85 14.12
C THR A 767 -17.61 13.35 15.19
N GLY A 768 -17.99 13.41 16.47
CA GLY A 768 -17.21 12.91 17.59
C GLY A 768 -17.08 11.38 17.60
N CYS A 769 -18.16 10.64 17.29
CA CYS A 769 -18.07 9.19 17.07
C CYS A 769 -17.11 8.87 15.93
N GLU A 770 -17.18 9.62 14.82
CA GLU A 770 -16.25 9.48 13.69
C GLU A 770 -14.79 9.73 14.11
N LEU A 771 -14.51 10.65 15.03
CA LEU A 771 -13.16 10.94 15.55
C LEU A 771 -12.68 9.92 16.59
N VAL A 772 -13.55 9.38 17.45
CA VAL A 772 -13.23 8.27 18.37
C VAL A 772 -12.99 6.99 17.59
N ASP A 773 -13.87 6.64 16.64
CA ASP A 773 -13.71 5.48 15.77
C ASP A 773 -12.44 5.58 14.93
N ALA A 774 -12.03 6.80 14.59
CA ALA A 774 -10.75 7.05 13.96
C ALA A 774 -9.56 6.91 14.92
N GLY A 775 -9.73 6.99 16.25
CA GLY A 775 -8.65 7.02 17.22
C GLY A 775 -7.88 8.35 17.22
N ILE A 776 -8.58 9.44 16.88
CA ILE A 776 -8.04 10.81 16.91
C ILE A 776 -8.23 11.41 18.31
N ILE A 777 -9.36 11.09 18.93
CA ILE A 777 -9.65 11.36 20.34
C ILE A 777 -9.82 10.02 21.06
N ASP A 778 -9.35 9.93 22.30
CA ASP A 778 -9.28 8.66 23.04
C ASP A 778 -10.67 8.12 23.47
N ASP A 779 -11.64 9.01 23.73
CA ASP A 779 -13.01 8.69 24.17
C ASP A 779 -13.94 9.92 24.03
N LEU A 780 -15.26 9.71 23.89
CA LEU A 780 -16.31 10.74 24.02
C LEU A 780 -16.70 11.03 25.48
N TYR A 781 -16.41 10.11 26.42
CA TYR A 781 -16.91 10.12 27.80
C TYR A 781 -15.84 10.30 28.88
N PHE A 782 -14.58 10.42 28.48
CA PHE A 782 -13.35 10.72 29.24
C PHE A 782 -13.07 9.97 30.57
N PHE A 783 -14.02 9.53 31.41
CA PHE A 783 -13.76 8.84 32.69
C PHE A 783 -14.84 7.85 33.22
N SER A 784 -15.77 7.30 32.42
CA SER A 784 -16.74 6.31 32.93
C SER A 784 -16.42 4.85 32.57
N GLU A 785 -16.75 3.91 33.45
CA GLU A 785 -16.70 2.45 33.23
C GLU A 785 -17.97 1.94 32.51
N THR A 786 -18.50 2.65 31.51
CA THR A 786 -19.79 2.30 30.89
C THR A 786 -19.63 1.46 29.62
N PRO A 787 -20.45 0.41 29.40
CA PRO A 787 -20.38 -0.44 28.20
C PRO A 787 -20.73 0.30 26.90
N ALA A 788 -20.29 -0.25 25.78
CA ALA A 788 -20.51 0.20 24.40
C ALA A 788 -21.98 0.35 23.94
N GLU A 789 -22.97 0.16 24.80
CA GLU A 789 -24.40 0.23 24.47
C GLU A 789 -25.00 1.64 24.64
N GLU A 790 -24.20 2.65 25.02
CA GLU A 790 -24.68 4.01 25.34
C GLU A 790 -24.10 5.16 24.46
N TYR A 791 -23.61 4.87 23.25
CA TYR A 791 -23.02 5.87 22.31
C TYR A 791 -23.91 7.09 21.98
N GLU A 792 -25.21 7.07 22.31
CA GLU A 792 -26.15 8.15 21.97
C GLU A 792 -26.13 9.35 22.96
N LYS A 793 -25.41 9.25 24.09
CA LYS A 793 -25.43 10.28 25.15
C LYS A 793 -24.23 11.24 25.06
N ILE A 794 -24.37 12.50 25.48
CA ILE A 794 -23.25 13.43 25.61
C ILE A 794 -22.80 13.44 27.07
N GLY A 795 -21.61 12.91 27.37
CA GLY A 795 -21.20 12.72 28.77
C GLY A 795 -22.08 11.70 29.52
N TYR A 796 -21.75 11.44 30.78
CA TYR A 796 -22.46 10.47 31.64
C TYR A 796 -23.91 10.90 31.98
N ASP A 797 -24.21 12.20 31.90
CA ASP A 797 -25.45 12.85 32.36
C ASP A 797 -26.10 13.74 31.28
N GLU A 798 -25.86 13.46 30.00
CA GLU A 798 -26.35 14.27 28.86
C GLU A 798 -25.85 15.73 28.87
N THR A 799 -24.80 16.02 29.64
CA THR A 799 -24.26 17.36 29.88
C THR A 799 -22.82 17.48 29.40
N PHE A 800 -22.51 18.62 28.78
CA PHE A 800 -21.17 18.92 28.29
C PHE A 800 -20.45 19.89 29.22
N TYR A 801 -19.32 19.49 29.78
CA TYR A 801 -18.54 20.33 30.68
C TYR A 801 -17.46 21.10 29.91
N LYS A 802 -17.15 22.32 30.37
CA LYS A 802 -16.20 23.24 29.72
C LYS A 802 -14.81 22.62 29.50
N TYR A 803 -14.40 21.68 30.34
CA TYR A 803 -13.12 20.98 30.20
C TYR A 803 -13.09 19.98 29.04
N GLN A 804 -14.18 19.21 28.86
CA GLN A 804 -14.33 18.23 27.78
C GLN A 804 -14.33 18.93 26.41
N TYR A 805 -14.99 20.09 26.34
CA TYR A 805 -14.95 20.98 25.18
C TYR A 805 -13.51 21.38 24.82
N CYS A 806 -12.79 21.94 25.78
CA CYS A 806 -11.45 22.47 25.59
C CYS A 806 -10.43 21.39 25.23
N GLU A 807 -10.54 20.20 25.82
CA GLU A 807 -9.67 19.06 25.53
C GLU A 807 -9.92 18.46 24.15
N THR A 808 -11.19 18.33 23.74
CA THR A 808 -11.51 17.81 22.40
C THR A 808 -11.07 18.78 21.32
N LEU A 809 -11.24 20.08 21.57
CA LEU A 809 -10.72 21.11 20.68
C LEU A 809 -9.19 21.09 20.62
N TYR A 810 -8.52 20.84 21.75
CA TYR A 810 -7.07 20.64 21.79
C TYR A 810 -6.63 19.45 20.94
N GLU A 811 -7.26 18.28 21.07
CA GLU A 811 -6.92 17.11 20.25
C GLU A 811 -7.21 17.33 18.76
N CYS A 812 -8.30 18.03 18.43
CA CYS A 812 -8.56 18.45 17.06
C CYS A 812 -7.43 19.33 16.54
N TYR A 813 -7.01 20.36 17.28
CA TYR A 813 -5.92 21.22 16.87
C TYR A 813 -4.56 20.54 16.83
N LYS A 814 -4.31 19.61 17.74
CA LYS A 814 -3.10 18.77 17.72
C LYS A 814 -3.05 17.93 16.45
N TYR A 815 -4.18 17.34 16.07
CA TYR A 815 -4.31 16.59 14.82
C TYR A 815 -4.09 17.47 13.59
N LEU A 816 -4.69 18.67 13.56
CA LEU A 816 -4.50 19.60 12.44
C LEU A 816 -3.05 20.09 12.39
N ALA A 817 -2.45 20.42 13.55
CA ALA A 817 -1.09 20.91 13.70
C ALA A 817 -0.02 19.93 13.18
N GLY A 818 -0.17 18.63 13.47
CA GLY A 818 0.77 17.59 13.05
C GLY A 818 0.84 17.38 11.52
N ASN A 819 -0.18 17.84 10.78
CA ASN A 819 -0.30 17.62 9.33
C ASN A 819 0.12 18.82 8.46
N TYR A 820 0.51 19.96 9.05
CA TYR A 820 0.92 21.12 8.28
C TYR A 820 2.38 21.05 7.83
N VAL A 821 2.67 21.60 6.65
CA VAL A 821 4.03 21.80 6.13
C VAL A 821 4.83 22.64 7.15
N PRO A 822 6.10 22.30 7.44
CA PRO A 822 6.93 23.02 8.40
C PRO A 822 7.33 24.41 7.87
N ASP A 823 6.36 25.33 7.83
CA ASP A 823 6.61 26.77 7.82
C ASP A 823 6.85 27.27 9.26
N SER A 824 7.42 28.47 9.41
CA SER A 824 7.77 29.03 10.72
C SER A 824 6.56 29.20 11.65
N GLY A 825 5.33 29.30 11.11
CA GLY A 825 4.10 29.43 11.89
C GLY A 825 3.59 28.08 12.40
N THR A 826 3.68 27.04 11.58
CA THR A 826 3.33 25.66 11.92
C THR A 826 4.29 25.08 12.96
N GLN A 827 5.60 25.36 12.79
CA GLN A 827 6.61 24.99 13.79
C GLN A 827 6.33 25.65 15.15
N PHE A 828 5.77 26.85 15.15
CA PHE A 828 5.34 27.52 16.38
C PHE A 828 4.14 26.81 17.04
N VAL A 829 3.16 26.31 16.27
CA VAL A 829 2.06 25.50 16.84
C VAL A 829 2.57 24.20 17.42
N LYS A 830 3.38 23.47 16.65
CA LYS A 830 3.96 22.21 17.09
C LYS A 830 4.78 22.42 18.34
N PHE A 831 5.61 23.46 18.38
CA PHE A 831 6.33 23.88 19.57
C PHE A 831 5.39 24.17 20.77
N CYS A 832 4.30 24.92 20.55
CA CYS A 832 3.35 25.24 21.62
C CYS A 832 2.61 24.00 22.15
N ILE A 833 2.25 23.07 21.27
CA ILE A 833 1.69 21.76 21.63
C ILE A 833 2.72 20.97 22.42
N ASP A 834 3.94 20.77 21.89
CA ASP A 834 5.01 19.99 22.51
C ASP A 834 5.38 20.52 23.91
N MET A 835 5.32 21.83 24.11
CA MET A 835 5.57 22.48 25.40
C MET A 835 4.47 22.21 26.42
N VAL A 836 3.21 22.16 25.97
CA VAL A 836 2.03 22.06 26.82
C VAL A 836 1.61 20.61 27.07
N GLU A 837 1.94 19.71 26.15
CA GLU A 837 1.64 18.28 26.14
C GLU A 837 2.03 17.57 27.46
N PRO A 838 3.23 17.79 28.06
CA PRO A 838 3.57 17.17 29.35
C PRO A 838 2.64 17.58 30.49
N TYR A 839 2.07 18.78 30.43
CA TYR A 839 1.15 19.29 31.45
C TYR A 839 -0.28 18.78 31.18
N VAL A 840 -0.74 18.77 29.92
CA VAL A 840 -2.01 18.14 29.53
C VAL A 840 -2.03 16.65 29.92
N ASN A 841 -0.93 15.92 29.69
CA ASN A 841 -0.80 14.52 30.07
C ASN A 841 -0.76 14.27 31.59
N ARG A 842 -0.47 15.30 32.40
CA ARG A 842 -0.62 15.24 33.87
C ARG A 842 -2.10 15.41 34.27
N PHE A 843 -2.86 16.25 33.56
CA PHE A 843 -4.31 16.43 33.76
C PHE A 843 -5.14 15.20 33.36
N ARG A 844 -4.69 14.42 32.37
CA ARG A 844 -5.35 13.19 31.88
C ARG A 844 -5.31 11.99 32.83
N ARG A 845 -4.62 12.10 33.97
CA ARG A 845 -4.43 10.97 34.91
C ARG A 845 -5.61 10.82 35.86
N LYS A 846 -5.90 9.59 36.27
CA LYS A 846 -6.95 9.33 37.27
C LYS A 846 -6.60 10.02 38.60
N PRO A 847 -7.59 10.52 39.36
CA PRO A 847 -7.38 10.96 40.73
C PRO A 847 -6.73 9.81 41.53
N GLY A 848 -5.44 9.95 41.90
CA GLY A 848 -4.67 8.88 42.55
C GLY A 848 -3.39 8.41 41.84
N GLU A 849 -3.22 8.63 40.53
CA GLU A 849 -2.07 8.13 39.76
C GLU A 849 -0.93 9.15 39.68
N ARG A 850 0.14 8.91 40.46
CA ARG A 850 1.43 9.62 40.32
C ARG A 850 2.41 8.80 39.46
N PRO A 851 3.34 9.44 38.73
CA PRO A 851 4.35 8.74 37.92
C PRO A 851 5.33 7.90 38.75
N ASP A 852 5.35 8.08 40.08
CA ASP A 852 6.25 7.41 41.03
C ASP A 852 5.54 6.41 41.96
N GLY A 853 4.23 6.19 41.82
CA GLY A 853 3.45 5.24 42.62
C GLY A 853 3.09 5.69 44.04
N ALA A 854 3.24 6.95 44.43
CA ALA A 854 2.84 7.45 45.75
C ALA A 854 1.38 7.97 45.80
N THR A 855 0.69 7.77 46.95
CA THR A 855 -0.70 8.21 47.17
C THR A 855 -0.81 9.74 47.29
N PRO A 856 -1.83 10.40 46.70
CA PRO A 856 -2.02 11.85 46.85
C PRO A 856 -2.40 12.26 48.29
N LYS A 857 -2.13 13.53 48.62
CA LYS A 857 -2.64 14.17 49.84
C LYS A 857 -3.78 15.11 49.45
N GLY A 858 -5.03 14.65 49.56
CA GLY A 858 -6.21 15.48 49.35
C GLY A 858 -7.50 14.67 49.33
N GLU A 859 -8.53 15.11 50.05
CA GLU A 859 -9.86 14.52 50.02
C GLU A 859 -10.74 15.29 49.03
N GLY A 860 -11.16 14.62 47.95
CA GLY A 860 -12.46 14.81 47.29
C GLY A 860 -12.75 16.18 46.68
N ARG A 861 -12.35 16.38 45.42
CA ARG A 861 -13.03 17.11 44.33
C ARG A 861 -12.33 16.72 43.03
N GLY A 862 -13.07 16.30 42.01
CA GLY A 862 -12.49 15.98 40.69
C GLY A 862 -11.73 17.18 40.13
N ALA A 863 -10.54 16.93 39.56
CA ALA A 863 -9.46 17.88 39.27
C ALA A 863 -8.63 18.28 40.53
N GLU A 864 -7.70 17.41 40.95
CA GLU A 864 -6.62 17.82 41.86
C GLU A 864 -5.62 18.72 41.10
N TYR A 865 -5.31 19.87 41.68
CA TYR A 865 -4.41 20.90 41.18
C TYR A 865 -2.97 20.39 40.98
N TYR A 866 -2.37 20.68 39.83
CA TYR A 866 -0.93 20.48 39.58
C TYR A 866 -0.24 21.83 39.38
N PRO A 867 0.30 22.45 40.43
CA PRO A 867 1.03 23.70 40.29
C PRO A 867 2.28 23.50 39.45
N PHE A 868 2.55 24.42 38.52
CA PHE A 868 3.88 24.60 37.93
C PHE A 868 4.86 24.85 39.08
N ASP A 869 5.96 24.11 39.13
CA ASP A 869 7.01 24.45 40.10
C ASP A 869 7.75 25.74 39.66
N GLU A 870 8.63 26.24 40.51
CA GLU A 870 9.34 27.50 40.25
C GLU A 870 10.23 27.43 38.99
N ASP A 871 10.71 26.25 38.62
CA ASP A 871 11.55 26.03 37.44
C ASP A 871 10.70 25.96 36.16
N ASP A 872 9.56 25.26 36.21
CA ASP A 872 8.53 25.25 35.16
C ASP A 872 8.04 26.68 34.89
N LEU A 873 7.77 27.44 35.97
CA LEU A 873 7.35 28.84 35.93
C LEU A 873 8.40 29.77 35.30
N ASN A 874 9.67 29.58 35.64
CA ASN A 874 10.77 30.39 35.11
C ASN A 874 11.02 30.07 33.63
N THR A 875 10.88 28.81 33.24
CA THR A 875 10.97 28.37 31.85
C THR A 875 9.84 28.98 31.02
N TRP A 876 8.60 28.88 31.52
CA TRP A 876 7.41 29.51 30.94
C TRP A 876 7.56 31.03 30.78
N LYS A 877 7.99 31.74 31.83
CA LYS A 877 8.20 33.20 31.80
C LYS A 877 9.25 33.62 30.77
N LYS A 878 10.39 32.92 30.74
CA LYS A 878 11.48 33.19 29.79
C LYS A 878 10.99 33.00 28.34
N TYR A 879 10.14 32.01 28.12
CA TYR A 879 9.56 31.72 26.82
C TYR A 879 8.55 32.78 26.36
N CYS A 880 7.55 33.12 27.20
CA CYS A 880 6.59 34.18 26.87
C CYS A 880 7.31 35.50 26.55
N LEU A 881 8.41 35.79 27.25
CA LEU A 881 9.25 36.97 26.98
C LEU A 881 10.06 36.85 25.68
N GLN A 882 10.52 35.67 25.28
CA GLN A 882 11.21 35.48 23.99
C GLN A 882 10.26 35.54 22.79
N VAL A 883 9.04 35.00 22.94
CA VAL A 883 8.04 34.96 21.86
C VAL A 883 7.28 36.27 21.75
N PHE A 884 6.77 36.79 22.87
CA PHE A 884 5.91 37.98 22.88
C PHE A 884 6.67 39.27 23.25
N GLY A 885 7.83 39.16 23.93
CA GLY A 885 8.53 40.31 24.51
C GLY A 885 9.35 41.16 23.54
N CYS A 886 9.47 40.77 22.26
CA CYS A 886 10.18 41.56 21.24
C CYS A 886 9.32 42.04 20.05
N MET A 887 8.00 41.78 20.05
CA MET A 887 7.14 42.03 18.87
C MET A 887 6.19 43.22 19.06
N ASP A 888 6.70 44.44 18.88
CA ASP A 888 5.92 45.68 19.11
C ASP A 888 5.15 46.19 17.86
N THR A 889 4.88 45.35 16.85
CA THR A 889 4.29 45.82 15.57
C THR A 889 3.08 45.06 15.02
N ASN A 890 2.68 43.90 15.57
CA ASN A 890 1.53 43.15 15.05
C ASN A 890 0.32 43.22 16.01
N LYS A 891 -0.79 43.86 15.59
CA LYS A 891 -1.97 44.13 16.42
C LYS A 891 -2.68 42.85 16.89
N ASP A 892 -2.61 41.78 16.11
CA ASP A 892 -3.33 40.53 16.38
C ASP A 892 -2.64 39.70 17.49
N ILE A 893 -1.30 39.73 17.55
CA ILE A 893 -0.52 39.12 18.65
C ILE A 893 -0.83 39.82 19.98
N ARG A 894 -1.01 41.14 19.94
CA ARG A 894 -1.36 41.93 21.13
C ARG A 894 -2.80 41.68 21.59
N TYR A 895 -3.70 41.34 20.68
CA TYR A 895 -5.06 40.90 21.01
C TYR A 895 -5.04 39.56 21.75
N ILE A 896 -4.31 38.56 21.26
CA ILE A 896 -4.14 37.24 21.90
C ILE A 896 -3.49 37.35 23.28
N TYR A 897 -2.48 38.22 23.40
CA TYR A 897 -1.82 38.50 24.67
C TYR A 897 -2.79 39.13 25.68
N ASN A 898 -3.59 40.12 25.26
CA ASN A 898 -4.55 40.79 26.13
C ASN A 898 -5.74 39.91 26.51
N GLU A 899 -6.24 39.07 25.61
CA GLU A 899 -7.32 38.13 25.89
C GLU A 899 -6.86 36.99 26.81
N ASN A 900 -5.64 36.46 26.63
CA ASN A 900 -5.04 35.52 27.59
C ASN A 900 -4.90 36.11 29.00
N ILE A 901 -4.45 37.37 29.12
CA ILE A 901 -4.34 38.06 30.41
C ILE A 901 -5.71 38.28 31.06
N ARG A 902 -6.75 38.58 30.27
CA ARG A 902 -8.12 38.72 30.77
C ARG A 902 -8.69 37.41 31.28
N PHE A 903 -8.38 36.30 30.61
CA PHE A 903 -8.89 34.98 30.95
C PHE A 903 -8.21 34.38 32.18
N CYS A 904 -6.88 34.50 32.29
CA CYS A 904 -6.09 33.91 33.40
C CYS A 904 -6.18 34.71 34.72
N GLY A 905 -7.17 35.59 34.87
CA GLY A 905 -7.31 36.34 36.10
C GLY A 905 -8.40 37.40 36.05
N ASN A 906 -9.67 37.01 36.15
CA ASN A 906 -10.82 37.85 36.54
C ASN A 906 -10.85 39.33 36.01
N GLY A 907 -10.21 39.64 34.88
CA GLY A 907 -10.04 41.01 34.38
C GLY A 907 -9.05 41.93 35.13
N ASP A 908 -8.15 41.44 35.98
CA ASP A 908 -7.14 42.27 36.67
C ASP A 908 -5.78 42.26 35.95
N THR A 909 -5.52 43.34 35.19
CA THR A 909 -4.27 43.55 34.44
C THR A 909 -3.04 43.87 35.32
N SER A 910 -3.16 43.87 36.66
CA SER A 910 -2.04 44.15 37.58
C SER A 910 -1.22 42.91 37.98
N ASN A 911 -1.65 41.71 37.55
CA ASN A 911 -0.94 40.46 37.83
C ASN A 911 0.46 40.45 37.19
N LYS A 912 1.50 40.28 38.01
CA LYS A 912 2.91 40.21 37.57
C LYS A 912 3.32 38.82 37.09
N ASN A 913 2.48 37.81 37.27
CA ASN A 913 2.71 36.43 36.82
C ASN A 913 1.87 36.18 35.55
N PRO A 914 2.48 36.20 34.36
CA PRO A 914 1.76 36.01 33.10
C PRO A 914 1.16 34.60 33.01
N GLY A 915 -0.17 34.52 32.91
CA GLY A 915 -0.91 33.28 32.65
C GLY A 915 -1.21 32.41 33.86
N ILE A 916 -1.14 32.96 35.08
CA ILE A 916 -1.28 32.18 36.33
C ILE A 916 -2.26 32.89 37.24
N GLY A 917 -3.12 32.12 37.91
CA GLY A 917 -4.02 32.61 38.95
C GLY A 917 -3.31 33.46 40.00
N GLN A 918 -4.06 34.29 40.74
CA GLN A 918 -3.50 35.20 41.75
C GLN A 918 -2.72 34.48 42.88
N ASP A 919 -2.90 33.16 43.01
CA ASP A 919 -2.26 32.26 43.98
C ASP A 919 -0.93 31.65 43.50
N GLY A 920 -0.57 31.82 42.22
CA GLY A 920 0.62 31.18 41.66
C GLY A 920 0.37 29.79 41.07
N GLU A 921 -0.88 29.33 40.98
CA GLU A 921 -1.23 28.04 40.39
C GLU A 921 -1.82 28.20 38.98
N PHE A 922 -1.51 27.22 38.11
CA PHE A 922 -2.01 27.16 36.74
C PHE A 922 -3.24 26.25 36.73
N TYR A 923 -4.39 26.78 36.29
CA TYR A 923 -5.60 25.98 36.19
C TYR A 923 -5.66 25.33 34.81
N GLY A 924 -6.06 24.05 34.71
CA GLY A 924 -6.14 23.32 33.43
C GLY A 924 -7.01 24.02 32.37
N SER A 925 -7.95 24.86 32.83
CA SER A 925 -8.79 25.76 32.03
C SER A 925 -8.03 26.87 31.31
N GLU A 926 -6.98 27.43 31.90
CA GLU A 926 -6.17 28.53 31.37
C GLU A 926 -5.22 28.03 30.27
N LEU A 927 -4.69 26.81 30.47
CA LEU A 927 -3.78 26.14 29.55
C LEU A 927 -4.45 25.76 28.23
N LEU A 928 -5.65 25.16 28.29
CA LEU A 928 -6.39 24.77 27.09
C LEU A 928 -6.97 25.99 26.32
N HIS A 929 -7.34 27.06 27.05
CA HIS A 929 -7.78 28.32 26.43
C HIS A 929 -6.64 29.04 25.69
N PHE A 930 -5.44 29.05 26.28
CA PHE A 930 -4.23 29.55 25.63
C PHE A 930 -3.95 28.81 24.31
N LEU A 931 -4.05 27.48 24.32
CA LEU A 931 -3.87 26.65 23.12
C LEU A 931 -4.89 26.99 22.02
N TYR A 932 -6.16 27.18 22.39
CA TYR A 932 -7.19 27.67 21.46
C TYR A 932 -6.80 29.03 20.84
N LEU A 933 -6.38 30.00 21.65
CA LEU A 933 -6.01 31.33 21.16
C LEU A 933 -4.76 31.30 20.25
N CYS A 934 -3.77 30.46 20.58
CA CYS A 934 -2.59 30.24 19.75
C CYS A 934 -2.93 29.63 18.38
N TYR A 935 -3.89 28.71 18.33
CA TYR A 935 -4.31 28.07 17.08
C TYR A 935 -5.19 29.00 16.22
N ARG A 936 -6.20 29.65 16.82
CA ARG A 936 -7.11 30.57 16.12
C ARG A 936 -6.35 31.70 15.41
N PHE A 937 -5.30 32.22 16.05
CA PHE A 937 -4.39 33.19 15.46
C PHE A 937 -3.83 32.74 14.10
N LEU A 938 -3.43 31.49 14.00
CA LEU A 938 -2.79 30.93 12.83
C LEU A 938 -3.79 30.49 11.77
N TYR A 939 -4.95 30.00 12.19
CA TYR A 939 -6.08 29.75 11.30
C TYR A 939 -6.52 31.06 10.60
N ASP A 940 -6.71 32.14 11.36
CA ASP A 940 -7.03 33.46 10.80
C ASP A 940 -5.89 34.01 9.93
N TYR A 941 -4.62 33.81 10.30
CA TYR A 941 -3.46 34.24 9.50
C TYR A 941 -3.30 33.47 8.18
N LYS A 942 -3.61 32.16 8.13
CA LYS A 942 -3.53 31.34 6.91
C LYS A 942 -4.75 31.50 6.00
N HIS A 943 -5.95 31.71 6.56
CA HIS A 943 -7.21 31.66 5.80
C HIS A 943 -7.86 33.03 5.55
N LYS A 944 -7.46 34.08 6.27
CA LYS A 944 -7.81 35.45 5.91
C LYS A 944 -6.56 36.14 5.40
N THR A 945 -6.58 36.62 4.15
CA THR A 945 -5.71 37.72 3.73
C THR A 945 -5.99 38.91 4.64
N ILE A 946 -5.21 39.05 5.72
CA ILE A 946 -5.22 40.23 6.56
C ILE A 946 -4.69 41.37 5.68
N GLY A 947 -5.59 42.30 5.33
CA GLY A 947 -5.28 43.51 4.56
C GLY A 947 -4.57 44.58 5.38
#